data_AF-A0A7K4ARN9-F1
#
_entry.id   AF-A0A7K4ARN9-F1
#
_cell.length_a   1.000
_cell.length_b   1.000
_cell.length_c   1.000
_cell.angle_alpha   90.00
_cell.angle_beta   90.00
_cell.angle_gamma   90.00
#
_symmetry.space_group_name_H-M   'P 1'
#
loop_
_entity.id
_entity.type
_entity.pdbx_description
1 polymer ?
#
loop_
_entity_poly.entity_id
_entity_poly.type
_entity_poly.pdbx_seq_one_letter_code
_entity_poly.pdbx_strand_id
1 'polypeptide(L)'
;MAVEKGAGSESPYLDLRDLDAFILDMDGVVTNTARAHAIAWKHTFDEYLRERAQRHGEAFVPFDESSDYLHYVDGKPRCDGVSSFLSSRHISLPYGGPDDDPGRETICGIGNRKNQHFVQYIRDHGAEPYASTIEFIRWMRSNGARIALISASRNAKLVLERSGLSGLFDVVVDGVEADKLGLNGKPAPDIFLEATRRLGVGPERSAVIEDSLAGVEAGRVGGFNTVIGVDRGGQGDELRRRGADIAVGDLSELRIVGDERGQRMQLPSALENAGEIFKRLLEGMSAIFLDYDGTLTPIVNEPSQAVLSERMREILRELSKNCTLSIISGRGLEDIRGMVGIDGLVYVGSHGFEGVGPDGPLPGQELGEPFLPSLDRAEGELHSALQGIEGAWVERKRFGVTVHFRNVDRENVPRVEALFNGVARRYSDLKMTGGKEILELRPNVDWGKGKVVLALLDRFHVSGPRVIPLYIGDDETDEDAFRALADKGVTILVSNRARRTAAHYVLRDVSEVATFLEELVGHFEKDIANGIWVLRYDGYDPEKEKLRESLFAVGNGYFASRGAAPESTAGVYHYPGSYLAGLYNCLESSVDGRRIVNESIVNVPNWLCTSLRVDDGDWFNIDAVEIHDFLQELDMRRGILSRTVTFTDDREQRTRLEQRRFVSMRSPHLVGLETTITPENWSGNLHILSALDGWVDNTLVSRYQQLNNHHLDRIRTGVSGKEIIWIQADTNQSHIRIAEAARTRVFKGSELMDAKRNLREGLGHIGQDIEVPVEEGTPVRIEKICSICSSKDRAISESLVGALREVDRAEDFGQLCDEHMSAWDDLWRRCQIEVETDHTWTAQILNLHLFHLLQTVSTHSIDLDVGVPPRGLHGEAYRGLIMWDEIFIFPFLNLRVPDITRSLLLYRYRRLPEARWAARRAGYEGAMYPWQSGSDGREEAQRLHLNPISGEWIPDRS
;
A
#
# COMPACT_ATOMS: atom_id res chain seq x y z
N MET A 1 -41.92 3.93 13.57
CA MET A 1 -41.56 2.63 14.16
C MET A 1 -40.07 2.67 14.43
N ALA A 2 -39.69 2.83 15.69
CA ALA A 2 -38.31 2.67 16.12
C ALA A 2 -37.99 1.17 16.13
N VAL A 3 -36.88 0.78 15.51
CA VAL A 3 -36.35 -0.59 15.61
C VAL A 3 -35.41 -0.60 16.80
N GLU A 4 -35.82 -1.31 17.85
CA GLU A 4 -35.02 -1.62 19.03
C GLU A 4 -33.75 -2.40 18.60
N LYS A 5 -32.58 -1.88 18.97
CA LYS A 5 -31.33 -2.66 18.98
C LYS A 5 -31.37 -3.61 20.17
N GLY A 6 -31.67 -4.88 19.91
CA GLY A 6 -31.37 -5.96 20.85
C GLY A 6 -29.85 -6.15 20.95
N ALA A 7 -29.32 -6.13 22.17
CA ALA A 7 -27.96 -6.56 22.46
C ALA A 7 -27.86 -8.07 22.17
N GLY A 8 -27.25 -8.44 21.05
CA GLY A 8 -26.87 -9.82 20.77
C GLY A 8 -25.68 -10.20 21.64
N SER A 9 -25.80 -11.29 22.42
CA SER A 9 -24.67 -11.89 23.12
C SER A 9 -23.76 -12.55 22.09
N GLU A 10 -22.65 -11.91 21.73
CA GLU A 10 -21.57 -12.57 21.00
C GLU A 10 -20.98 -13.69 21.88
N SER A 11 -20.80 -14.88 21.30
CA SER A 11 -20.12 -15.98 21.99
C SER A 11 -18.68 -15.58 22.35
N PRO A 12 -18.18 -15.91 23.56
CA PRO A 12 -16.83 -15.53 23.97
C PRO A 12 -15.80 -16.18 23.04
N TYR A 13 -14.85 -15.38 22.54
CA TYR A 13 -13.81 -15.85 21.63
C TYR A 13 -12.41 -15.62 22.19
N LEU A 14 -11.48 -16.48 21.80
CA LEU A 14 -10.06 -16.44 22.19
C LEU A 14 -9.21 -16.32 20.92
N ASP A 15 -8.38 -15.28 20.83
CA ASP A 15 -7.47 -15.07 19.71
C ASP A 15 -6.09 -15.66 20.01
N LEU A 16 -5.65 -16.61 19.19
CA LEU A 16 -4.36 -17.28 19.39
C LEU A 16 -3.17 -16.53 18.84
N ARG A 17 -3.39 -15.48 18.06
CA ARG A 17 -2.29 -14.73 17.43
C ARG A 17 -1.40 -14.04 18.45
N ASP A 18 -1.93 -13.80 19.65
CA ASP A 18 -1.29 -13.05 20.73
C ASP A 18 -0.87 -13.93 21.92
N LEU A 19 -1.08 -15.25 21.84
CA LEU A 19 -0.88 -16.19 22.95
C LEU A 19 0.04 -17.36 22.57
N ASP A 20 1.13 -17.54 23.32
CA ASP A 20 2.08 -18.66 23.16
C ASP A 20 2.02 -19.66 24.31
N ALA A 21 1.41 -19.29 25.45
CA ALA A 21 1.32 -20.15 26.63
C ALA A 21 -0.02 -20.07 27.37
N PHE A 22 -0.39 -21.18 28.02
CA PHE A 22 -1.58 -21.29 28.86
C PHE A 22 -1.21 -21.84 30.24
N ILE A 23 -1.62 -21.15 31.29
CA ILE A 23 -1.40 -21.52 32.68
C ILE A 23 -2.75 -21.87 33.28
N LEU A 24 -2.93 -23.14 33.66
CA LEU A 24 -4.19 -23.65 34.17
C LEU A 24 -4.05 -23.99 35.65
N ASP A 25 -5.04 -23.65 36.46
CA ASP A 25 -5.17 -24.24 37.78
C ASP A 25 -5.65 -25.69 37.72
N MET A 26 -5.29 -26.46 38.74
CA MET A 26 -5.65 -27.86 38.82
C MET A 26 -7.09 -28.07 39.29
N ASP A 27 -7.48 -27.38 40.35
CA ASP A 27 -8.73 -27.59 41.05
C ASP A 27 -9.82 -26.78 40.33
N GLY A 28 -10.96 -27.42 40.00
CA GLY A 28 -12.08 -26.73 39.33
C GLY A 28 -11.90 -26.42 37.83
N VAL A 29 -10.66 -26.38 37.33
CA VAL A 29 -10.34 -26.17 35.90
C VAL A 29 -9.94 -27.47 35.20
N VAL A 30 -8.90 -28.18 35.68
CA VAL A 30 -8.41 -29.43 35.06
C VAL A 30 -9.05 -30.67 35.67
N THR A 31 -9.28 -30.68 36.98
CA THR A 31 -9.85 -31.83 37.71
C THR A 31 -10.97 -31.41 38.66
N ASN A 32 -11.99 -32.26 38.80
CA ASN A 32 -13.03 -32.11 39.81
C ASN A 32 -12.57 -32.74 41.13
N THR A 33 -11.76 -32.01 41.88
CA THR A 33 -11.28 -32.42 43.21
C THR A 33 -12.24 -32.03 44.33
N ALA A 34 -13.23 -31.15 44.07
CA ALA A 34 -14.20 -30.68 45.07
C ALA A 34 -14.94 -31.84 45.75
N ARG A 35 -15.37 -32.85 44.98
CA ARG A 35 -16.01 -34.06 45.53
C ARG A 35 -15.07 -34.87 46.43
N ALA A 36 -13.82 -35.03 46.03
CA ALA A 36 -12.80 -35.72 46.84
C ALA A 36 -12.50 -34.95 48.13
N HIS A 37 -12.50 -33.62 48.09
CA HIS A 37 -12.38 -32.77 49.26
C HIS A 37 -13.58 -32.92 50.21
N ALA A 38 -14.81 -32.86 49.70
CA ALA A 38 -16.03 -33.00 50.49
C ALA A 38 -16.09 -34.37 51.20
N ILE A 39 -15.77 -35.46 50.49
CA ILE A 39 -15.71 -36.82 51.06
C ILE A 39 -14.63 -36.91 52.14
N ALA A 40 -13.43 -36.39 51.89
CA ALA A 40 -12.35 -36.40 52.87
C ALA A 40 -12.71 -35.60 54.13
N TRP A 41 -13.38 -34.46 53.98
CA TRP A 41 -13.88 -33.67 55.11
C TRP A 41 -14.96 -34.40 55.89
N LYS A 42 -15.95 -34.98 55.20
CA LYS A 42 -16.99 -35.79 55.82
C LYS A 42 -16.40 -36.92 56.63
N HIS A 43 -15.47 -37.68 56.06
CA HIS A 43 -14.82 -38.78 56.75
C HIS A 43 -14.09 -38.29 58.01
N THR A 44 -13.31 -37.22 57.88
CA THR A 44 -12.54 -36.63 58.99
C THR A 44 -13.43 -36.14 60.13
N PHE A 45 -14.47 -35.36 59.80
CA PHE A 45 -15.36 -34.79 60.80
C PHE A 45 -16.28 -35.85 61.41
N ASP A 46 -16.83 -36.78 60.62
CA ASP A 46 -17.68 -37.85 61.15
C ASP A 46 -16.89 -38.77 62.08
N GLU A 47 -15.63 -39.07 61.75
CA GLU A 47 -14.73 -39.82 62.62
C GLU A 47 -14.52 -39.09 63.96
N TYR A 48 -14.09 -37.83 63.91
CA TYR A 48 -13.88 -37.01 65.11
C TYR A 48 -15.16 -36.84 65.95
N LEU A 49 -16.29 -36.49 65.32
CA LEU A 49 -17.57 -36.26 66.00
C LEU A 49 -18.11 -37.55 66.61
N ARG A 50 -17.89 -38.72 65.99
CA ARG A 50 -18.31 -40.02 66.53
C ARG A 50 -17.48 -40.41 67.76
N GLU A 51 -16.16 -40.24 67.70
CA GLU A 51 -15.26 -40.45 68.84
C GLU A 51 -15.58 -39.52 70.00
N ARG A 52 -15.92 -38.26 69.70
CA ARG A 52 -16.30 -37.26 70.71
C ARG A 52 -17.66 -37.57 71.33
N ALA A 53 -18.66 -37.91 70.51
CA ALA A 53 -20.00 -38.29 70.97
C ALA A 53 -19.96 -39.48 71.94
N GLN A 54 -19.15 -40.50 71.64
CA GLN A 54 -18.94 -41.65 72.53
C GLN A 54 -18.27 -41.27 73.86
N ARG A 55 -17.26 -40.39 73.83
CA ARG A 55 -16.54 -39.95 75.04
C ARG A 55 -17.38 -39.06 75.95
N HIS A 56 -18.22 -38.20 75.38
CA HIS A 56 -18.97 -37.18 76.13
C HIS A 56 -20.46 -37.49 76.30
N GLY A 57 -20.96 -38.61 75.76
CA GLY A 57 -22.38 -38.98 75.84
C GLY A 57 -23.29 -38.05 75.03
N GLU A 58 -22.78 -37.40 73.99
CA GLU A 58 -23.51 -36.45 73.14
C GLU A 58 -24.16 -37.17 71.93
N ALA A 59 -25.15 -36.54 71.30
CA ALA A 59 -25.74 -37.06 70.06
C ALA A 59 -24.78 -36.87 68.87
N PHE A 60 -24.54 -37.94 68.10
CA PHE A 60 -23.76 -37.86 66.87
C PHE A 60 -24.58 -37.18 65.77
N VAL A 61 -24.17 -35.98 65.36
CA VAL A 61 -24.72 -35.26 64.20
C VAL A 61 -23.65 -35.25 63.12
N PRO A 62 -23.83 -35.97 61.99
CA PRO A 62 -22.82 -36.08 60.95
C PRO A 62 -22.54 -34.71 60.30
N PHE A 63 -21.39 -34.61 59.65
CA PHE A 63 -21.05 -33.57 58.69
C PHE A 63 -21.84 -33.79 57.40
N ASP A 64 -22.55 -32.76 56.96
CA ASP A 64 -23.28 -32.77 55.71
C ASP A 64 -22.36 -32.34 54.55
N GLU A 65 -22.07 -33.25 53.63
CA GLU A 65 -21.14 -33.00 52.51
C GLU A 65 -21.61 -31.95 51.51
N SER A 66 -22.88 -31.58 51.53
CA SER A 66 -23.45 -30.58 50.62
C SER A 66 -23.54 -29.21 51.27
N SER A 67 -24.16 -29.11 52.46
CA SER A 67 -24.45 -27.85 53.13
C SER A 67 -23.31 -27.40 54.05
N ASP A 68 -22.80 -28.27 54.93
CA ASP A 68 -21.73 -27.91 55.87
C ASP A 68 -20.41 -27.63 55.12
N TYR A 69 -20.14 -28.39 54.05
CA TYR A 69 -18.99 -28.17 53.19
C TYR A 69 -18.98 -26.75 52.59
N LEU A 70 -20.04 -26.38 51.87
CA LEU A 70 -20.13 -25.06 51.23
C LEU A 70 -20.11 -23.90 52.23
N HIS A 71 -20.77 -24.03 53.39
CA HIS A 71 -20.88 -22.92 54.34
C HIS A 71 -19.64 -22.70 55.21
N TYR A 72 -18.98 -23.78 55.62
CA TYR A 72 -17.96 -23.70 56.67
C TYR A 72 -16.56 -23.99 56.19
N VAL A 73 -16.38 -24.75 55.11
CA VAL A 73 -15.10 -25.34 54.74
C VAL A 73 -14.61 -24.91 53.37
N ASP A 74 -15.51 -24.83 52.40
CA ASP A 74 -15.18 -24.50 51.02
C ASP A 74 -14.54 -23.11 50.90
N GLY A 75 -13.53 -22.99 50.04
CA GLY A 75 -12.77 -21.75 49.83
C GLY A 75 -11.90 -21.26 51.00
N LYS A 76 -11.81 -21.98 52.13
CA LYS A 76 -10.98 -21.58 53.28
C LYS A 76 -9.69 -22.40 53.39
N PRO A 77 -8.59 -21.81 53.90
CA PRO A 77 -7.41 -22.59 54.28
C PRO A 77 -7.79 -23.73 55.22
N ARG A 78 -7.12 -24.88 55.08
CA ARG A 78 -7.51 -26.15 55.72
C ARG A 78 -7.74 -26.05 57.22
N CYS A 79 -6.88 -25.35 57.96
CA CYS A 79 -7.04 -25.16 59.40
C CYS A 79 -8.19 -24.21 59.73
N ASP A 80 -8.40 -23.16 58.94
CA ASP A 80 -9.51 -22.22 59.11
C ASP A 80 -10.86 -22.89 58.83
N GLY A 81 -10.92 -23.81 57.85
CA GLY A 81 -12.09 -24.65 57.58
C GLY A 81 -12.47 -25.54 58.77
N VAL A 82 -11.47 -26.19 59.41
CA VAL A 82 -11.67 -26.95 60.65
C VAL A 82 -12.19 -26.05 61.76
N SER A 83 -11.54 -24.90 61.97
CA SER A 83 -11.92 -23.93 63.00
C SER A 83 -13.36 -23.45 62.80
N SER A 84 -13.71 -23.08 61.57
CA SER A 84 -15.04 -22.59 61.19
C SER A 84 -16.12 -23.64 61.40
N PHE A 85 -15.91 -24.87 60.95
CA PHE A 85 -16.90 -25.94 61.12
C PHE A 85 -17.06 -26.33 62.59
N LEU A 86 -15.98 -26.54 63.33
CA LEU A 86 -16.06 -26.90 64.75
C LEU A 86 -16.73 -25.80 65.58
N SER A 87 -16.47 -24.54 65.27
CA SER A 87 -17.15 -23.40 65.90
C SER A 87 -18.66 -23.41 65.65
N SER A 88 -19.11 -23.80 64.44
CA SER A 88 -20.54 -23.96 64.12
C SER A 88 -21.24 -25.03 64.97
N ARG A 89 -20.47 -25.99 65.50
CA ARG A 89 -20.93 -27.04 66.41
C ARG A 89 -20.62 -26.74 67.89
N HIS A 90 -20.19 -25.52 68.21
CA HIS A 90 -19.76 -25.08 69.54
C HIS A 90 -18.60 -25.90 70.14
N ILE A 91 -17.71 -26.41 69.29
CA ILE A 91 -16.53 -27.18 69.68
C ILE A 91 -15.30 -26.27 69.59
N SER A 92 -14.56 -26.14 70.68
CA SER A 92 -13.31 -25.37 70.74
C SER A 92 -12.12 -26.29 70.95
N LEU A 93 -11.12 -26.18 70.07
CA LEU A 93 -9.86 -26.90 70.14
C LEU A 93 -8.69 -25.92 70.04
N PRO A 94 -7.52 -26.25 70.63
CA PRO A 94 -6.29 -25.49 70.40
C PRO A 94 -5.95 -25.46 68.91
N TYR A 95 -5.43 -24.33 68.40
CA TYR A 95 -5.11 -24.18 66.99
C TYR A 95 -4.03 -25.19 66.53
N GLY A 96 -3.00 -25.42 67.35
CA GLY A 96 -1.94 -26.38 67.06
C GLY A 96 -0.88 -25.87 66.05
N GLY A 97 0.11 -26.71 65.75
CA GLY A 97 1.17 -26.42 64.78
C GLY A 97 0.99 -27.20 63.47
N PRO A 98 1.56 -26.74 62.34
CA PRO A 98 1.43 -27.40 61.04
C PRO A 98 1.99 -28.84 61.01
N ASP A 99 2.93 -29.15 61.91
CA ASP A 99 3.54 -30.48 62.06
C ASP A 99 2.82 -31.37 63.10
N ASP A 100 1.65 -30.95 63.61
CA ASP A 100 0.88 -31.77 64.55
C ASP A 100 0.47 -33.10 63.92
N ASP A 101 0.68 -34.19 64.69
CA ASP A 101 0.27 -35.53 64.29
C ASP A 101 -1.26 -35.56 63.99
N PRO A 102 -1.69 -36.24 62.92
CA PRO A 102 -3.11 -36.40 62.57
C PRO A 102 -4.01 -36.94 63.69
N GLY A 103 -3.44 -37.69 64.65
CA GLY A 103 -4.13 -38.17 65.85
C GLY A 103 -4.33 -37.11 66.93
N ARG A 104 -3.64 -35.96 66.87
CA ARG A 104 -3.69 -34.92 67.90
C ARG A 104 -4.98 -34.09 67.79
N GLU A 105 -5.65 -33.84 68.91
CA GLU A 105 -6.87 -33.02 68.98
C GLU A 105 -6.57 -31.51 68.93
N THR A 106 -5.98 -31.05 67.83
CA THR A 106 -5.81 -29.63 67.49
C THR A 106 -6.46 -29.34 66.14
N ILE A 107 -6.72 -28.07 65.84
CA ILE A 107 -7.26 -27.64 64.54
C ILE A 107 -6.33 -28.09 63.41
N CYS A 108 -5.01 -27.88 63.57
CA CYS A 108 -4.00 -28.35 62.62
C CYS A 108 -3.91 -29.88 62.53
N GLY A 109 -4.03 -30.61 63.65
CA GLY A 109 -4.02 -32.08 63.66
C GLY A 109 -5.20 -32.70 62.89
N ILE A 110 -6.42 -32.19 63.11
CA ILE A 110 -7.61 -32.60 62.34
C ILE A 110 -7.46 -32.22 60.85
N GLY A 111 -6.89 -31.05 60.56
CA GLY A 111 -6.55 -30.66 59.18
C GLY A 111 -5.56 -31.63 58.52
N ASN A 112 -4.53 -32.07 59.24
CA ASN A 112 -3.56 -33.06 58.76
C ASN A 112 -4.20 -34.45 58.56
N ARG A 113 -5.16 -34.85 59.41
CA ARG A 113 -5.99 -36.05 59.23
C ARG A 113 -6.82 -35.99 57.94
N LYS A 114 -7.45 -34.85 57.65
CA LYS A 114 -8.13 -34.65 56.36
C LYS A 114 -7.19 -34.84 55.18
N ASN A 115 -5.96 -34.36 55.29
CA ASN A 115 -5.00 -34.54 54.20
C ASN A 115 -4.65 -36.01 53.98
N GLN A 116 -4.54 -36.81 55.03
CA GLN A 116 -4.34 -38.26 54.89
C GLN A 116 -5.54 -38.92 54.20
N HIS A 117 -6.76 -38.62 54.63
CA HIS A 117 -7.99 -39.15 54.01
C HIS A 117 -8.12 -38.73 52.55
N PHE A 118 -7.75 -37.49 52.22
CA PHE A 118 -7.73 -37.00 50.84
C PHE A 118 -6.69 -37.72 49.98
N VAL A 119 -5.44 -37.82 50.46
CA VAL A 119 -4.36 -38.55 49.74
C VAL A 119 -4.75 -40.01 49.51
N GLN A 120 -5.37 -40.65 50.50
CA GLN A 120 -5.85 -42.03 50.38
C GLN A 120 -6.98 -42.12 49.34
N TYR A 121 -7.97 -41.22 49.40
CA TYR A 121 -9.04 -41.19 48.41
C TYR A 121 -8.51 -41.03 46.97
N ILE A 122 -7.57 -40.11 46.74
CA ILE A 122 -6.94 -39.90 45.43
C ILE A 122 -6.15 -41.12 44.97
N ARG A 123 -5.51 -41.86 45.87
CA ARG A 123 -4.81 -43.12 45.52
C ARG A 123 -5.78 -44.21 45.09
N ASP A 124 -6.92 -44.30 45.75
CA ASP A 124 -7.90 -45.37 45.53
C ASP A 124 -8.82 -45.09 44.32
N HIS A 125 -9.17 -43.83 44.09
CA HIS A 125 -10.20 -43.43 43.10
C HIS A 125 -9.71 -42.45 42.03
N GLY A 126 -8.56 -41.80 42.21
CA GLY A 126 -8.10 -40.70 41.34
C GLY A 126 -8.94 -39.42 41.49
N ALA A 127 -8.64 -38.41 40.67
CA ALA A 127 -9.53 -37.26 40.45
C ALA A 127 -10.11 -37.30 39.04
N GLU A 128 -11.39 -36.97 38.89
CA GLU A 128 -12.06 -36.98 37.59
C GLU A 128 -11.62 -35.75 36.76
N PRO A 129 -11.01 -35.93 35.57
CA PRO A 129 -10.62 -34.82 34.71
C PRO A 129 -11.83 -34.21 33.98
N TYR A 130 -11.80 -32.90 33.75
CA TYR A 130 -12.78 -32.26 32.88
C TYR A 130 -12.44 -32.53 31.41
N ALA A 131 -13.27 -33.30 30.71
CA ALA A 131 -13.01 -33.74 29.34
C ALA A 131 -12.77 -32.57 28.37
N SER A 132 -13.60 -31.52 28.46
CA SER A 132 -13.47 -30.29 27.68
C SER A 132 -12.12 -29.59 27.88
N THR A 133 -11.65 -29.50 29.13
CA THR A 133 -10.33 -28.95 29.45
C THR A 133 -9.20 -29.79 28.87
N ILE A 134 -9.31 -31.13 28.91
CA ILE A 134 -8.28 -32.01 28.33
C ILE A 134 -8.23 -31.90 26.80
N GLU A 135 -9.39 -31.82 26.14
CA GLU A 135 -9.48 -31.59 24.70
C GLU A 135 -8.87 -30.24 24.32
N PHE A 136 -9.22 -29.18 25.06
CA PHE A 136 -8.64 -27.85 24.91
C PHE A 136 -7.10 -27.87 25.04
N ILE A 137 -6.56 -28.49 26.10
CA ILE A 137 -5.11 -28.60 26.31
C ILE A 137 -4.44 -29.33 25.14
N ARG A 138 -4.99 -30.47 24.71
CA ARG A 138 -4.43 -31.25 23.59
C ARG A 138 -4.43 -30.43 22.31
N TRP A 139 -5.52 -29.73 22.04
CA TRP A 139 -5.68 -28.89 20.87
C TRP A 139 -4.69 -27.71 20.88
N MET A 140 -4.50 -27.05 22.03
CA MET A 140 -3.51 -25.98 22.20
C MET A 140 -2.08 -26.50 22.00
N ARG A 141 -1.75 -27.68 22.53
CA ARG A 141 -0.44 -28.31 22.33
C ARG A 141 -0.17 -28.68 20.87
N SER A 142 -1.16 -29.22 20.16
CA SER A 142 -1.01 -29.51 18.72
C SER A 142 -0.80 -28.24 17.88
N ASN A 143 -1.23 -27.08 18.39
CA ASN A 143 -1.03 -25.77 17.77
C ASN A 143 0.21 -25.02 18.29
N GLY A 144 1.08 -25.71 19.04
CA GLY A 144 2.39 -25.20 19.45
C GLY A 144 2.42 -24.39 20.73
N ALA A 145 1.30 -24.25 21.44
CA ALA A 145 1.26 -23.55 22.71
C ALA A 145 1.92 -24.35 23.84
N ARG A 146 2.59 -23.63 24.74
CA ARG A 146 3.21 -24.17 25.96
C ARG A 146 2.20 -24.20 27.09
N ILE A 147 2.12 -25.30 27.84
CA ILE A 147 1.08 -25.49 28.85
C ILE A 147 1.72 -25.70 30.23
N ALA A 148 1.32 -24.88 31.21
CA ALA A 148 1.68 -25.08 32.61
C ALA A 148 0.45 -25.41 33.47
N LEU A 149 0.68 -26.20 34.51
CA LEU A 149 -0.27 -26.40 35.60
C LEU A 149 0.22 -25.70 36.87
N ILE A 150 -0.69 -25.05 37.58
CA ILE A 150 -0.46 -24.56 38.93
C ILE A 150 -1.42 -25.20 39.94
N SER A 151 -1.01 -25.28 41.20
CA SER A 151 -1.91 -25.61 42.31
C SER A 151 -1.32 -25.14 43.64
N ALA A 152 -2.16 -24.62 44.53
CA ALA A 152 -1.79 -24.34 45.92
C ALA A 152 -1.60 -25.64 46.76
N SER A 153 -2.03 -26.79 46.25
CA SER A 153 -1.95 -28.07 46.95
C SER A 153 -0.55 -28.69 46.86
N ARG A 154 -0.09 -29.29 47.96
CA ARG A 154 1.14 -30.12 47.99
C ARG A 154 0.97 -31.48 47.31
N ASN A 155 -0.24 -31.82 46.85
CA ASN A 155 -0.59 -33.13 46.29
C ASN A 155 -0.76 -33.13 44.77
N ALA A 156 -0.49 -32.02 44.06
CA ALA A 156 -0.82 -31.89 42.64
C ALA A 156 -0.20 -32.99 41.75
N LYS A 157 1.07 -33.34 41.99
CA LYS A 157 1.76 -34.42 41.25
C LYS A 157 1.07 -35.78 41.42
N LEU A 158 0.61 -36.10 42.63
CA LEU A 158 -0.12 -37.34 42.91
C LEU A 158 -1.46 -37.37 42.17
N VAL A 159 -2.18 -36.24 42.15
CA VAL A 159 -3.44 -36.10 41.43
C VAL A 159 -3.22 -36.33 39.93
N LEU A 160 -2.23 -35.65 39.32
CA LEU A 160 -1.90 -35.83 37.91
C LEU A 160 -1.52 -37.27 37.54
N GLU A 161 -0.72 -37.93 38.37
CA GLU A 161 -0.29 -39.32 38.14
C GLU A 161 -1.49 -40.27 38.17
N ARG A 162 -2.36 -40.14 39.18
CA ARG A 162 -3.54 -41.01 39.34
C ARG A 162 -4.64 -40.74 38.32
N SER A 163 -4.72 -39.51 37.82
CA SER A 163 -5.65 -39.13 36.76
C SER A 163 -5.09 -39.33 35.34
N GLY A 164 -3.85 -39.80 35.19
CA GLY A 164 -3.23 -40.06 33.88
C GLY A 164 -2.90 -38.81 33.07
N LEU A 165 -2.68 -37.67 33.73
CA LEU A 165 -2.51 -36.36 33.10
C LEU A 165 -1.07 -35.83 33.10
N SER A 166 -0.12 -36.55 33.71
CA SER A 166 1.26 -36.08 33.89
C SER A 166 1.98 -35.66 32.59
N GLY A 167 1.58 -36.21 31.44
CA GLY A 167 2.18 -35.90 30.14
C GLY A 167 1.59 -34.67 29.42
N LEU A 168 0.60 -33.99 29.99
CA LEU A 168 -0.09 -32.87 29.33
C LEU A 168 0.53 -31.50 29.60
N PHE A 169 1.38 -31.38 30.62
CA PHE A 169 1.92 -30.11 31.08
C PHE A 169 3.43 -30.07 30.90
N ASP A 170 3.95 -29.00 30.30
CA ASP A 170 5.39 -28.78 30.14
C ASP A 170 6.03 -28.35 31.47
N VAL A 171 5.26 -27.66 32.32
CA VAL A 171 5.65 -27.19 33.65
C VAL A 171 4.54 -27.47 34.65
N VAL A 172 4.90 -27.89 35.86
CA VAL A 172 3.99 -27.99 37.01
C VAL A 172 4.60 -27.23 38.19
N VAL A 173 3.86 -26.27 38.74
CA VAL A 173 4.22 -25.53 39.97
C VAL A 173 3.17 -25.81 41.03
N ASP A 174 3.52 -26.58 42.04
CA ASP A 174 2.61 -27.02 43.11
C ASP A 174 2.95 -26.37 44.47
N GLY A 175 2.17 -26.65 45.50
CA GLY A 175 2.40 -26.10 46.84
C GLY A 175 3.75 -26.50 47.46
N VAL A 176 4.36 -27.61 47.03
CA VAL A 176 5.70 -28.00 47.49
C VAL A 176 6.77 -27.10 46.89
N GLU A 177 6.62 -26.75 45.60
CA GLU A 177 7.51 -25.82 44.92
C GLU A 177 7.32 -24.38 45.41
N ALA A 178 6.07 -23.97 45.69
CA ALA A 178 5.77 -22.67 46.26
C ALA A 178 6.43 -22.47 47.64
N ASP A 179 6.34 -23.47 48.53
CA ASP A 179 6.98 -23.42 49.86
C ASP A 179 8.51 -23.32 49.75
N LYS A 180 9.13 -24.09 48.86
CA LYS A 180 10.60 -24.07 48.65
C LYS A 180 11.11 -22.72 48.17
N LEU A 181 10.33 -22.04 47.35
CA LEU A 181 10.67 -20.76 46.74
C LEU A 181 10.18 -19.55 47.55
N GLY A 182 9.42 -19.78 48.63
CA GLY A 182 8.84 -18.71 49.44
C GLY A 182 7.83 -17.85 48.67
N LEU A 183 7.08 -18.47 47.75
CA LEU A 183 6.08 -17.75 46.94
C LEU A 183 4.86 -17.40 47.78
N ASN A 184 4.34 -16.18 47.63
CA ASN A 184 3.10 -15.80 48.29
C ASN A 184 1.91 -16.50 47.62
N GLY A 185 0.94 -16.93 48.42
CA GLY A 185 -0.29 -17.56 47.90
C GLY A 185 -1.21 -16.55 47.19
N LYS A 186 -2.13 -17.09 46.36
CA LYS A 186 -3.23 -16.30 45.74
C LYS A 186 -3.94 -15.47 46.83
N PRO A 187 -4.17 -14.15 46.62
CA PRO A 187 -4.23 -13.43 45.35
C PRO A 187 -2.91 -12.85 44.83
N ALA A 188 -1.76 -13.13 45.45
CA ALA A 188 -0.48 -12.75 44.86
C ALA A 188 -0.20 -13.57 43.57
N PRO A 189 0.37 -12.96 42.51
CA PRO A 189 0.57 -13.63 41.21
C PRO A 189 1.79 -14.57 41.18
N ASP A 190 2.54 -14.69 42.27
CA ASP A 190 3.86 -15.32 42.35
C ASP A 190 3.92 -16.72 41.70
N ILE A 191 2.93 -17.59 41.95
CA ILE A 191 2.89 -18.94 41.38
C ILE A 191 2.65 -18.95 39.86
N PHE A 192 1.87 -18.01 39.34
CA PHE A 192 1.63 -17.85 37.91
C PHE A 192 2.88 -17.30 37.20
N LEU A 193 3.54 -16.30 37.82
CA LEU A 193 4.77 -15.70 37.29
C LEU A 193 5.92 -16.71 37.25
N GLU A 194 6.03 -17.56 38.26
CA GLU A 194 7.02 -18.65 38.26
C GLU A 194 6.73 -19.69 37.16
N ALA A 195 5.45 -20.00 36.89
CA ALA A 195 5.07 -20.88 35.79
C ALA A 195 5.49 -20.29 34.43
N THR A 196 5.21 -19.02 34.17
CA THR A 196 5.66 -18.32 32.94
C THR A 196 7.17 -18.30 32.80
N ARG A 197 7.89 -18.03 33.90
CA ARG A 197 9.37 -18.02 33.91
C ARG A 197 9.95 -19.38 33.53
N ARG A 198 9.36 -20.48 34.02
CA ARG A 198 9.78 -21.85 33.67
C ARG A 198 9.40 -22.25 32.24
N LEU A 199 8.32 -21.70 31.68
CA LEU A 199 7.93 -21.93 30.28
C LEU A 199 8.75 -21.11 29.28
N GLY A 200 9.38 -20.02 29.72
CA GLY A 200 10.12 -19.10 28.85
C GLY A 200 9.22 -18.19 28.00
N VAL A 201 7.97 -17.97 28.43
CA VAL A 201 6.98 -17.09 27.77
C VAL A 201 6.51 -16.07 28.80
N GLY A 202 6.52 -14.78 28.45
CA GLY A 202 6.10 -13.70 29.35
C GLY A 202 4.58 -13.67 29.61
N PRO A 203 4.11 -13.05 30.71
CA PRO A 203 2.69 -12.90 31.02
C PRO A 203 1.89 -12.24 29.89
N GLU A 204 2.47 -11.29 29.17
CA GLU A 204 1.87 -10.54 28.06
C GLU A 204 1.59 -11.38 26.80
N ARG A 205 2.14 -12.60 26.74
CA ARG A 205 1.91 -13.62 25.69
C ARG A 205 1.26 -14.88 26.26
N SER A 206 0.71 -14.80 27.47
CA SER A 206 0.19 -15.95 28.21
C SER A 206 -1.24 -15.73 28.67
N ALA A 207 -2.03 -16.80 28.65
CA ALA A 207 -3.38 -16.80 29.22
C ALA A 207 -3.45 -17.60 30.52
N VAL A 208 -4.22 -17.12 31.48
CA VAL A 208 -4.50 -17.80 32.75
C VAL A 208 -5.92 -18.37 32.71
N ILE A 209 -6.09 -19.62 33.16
CA ILE A 209 -7.40 -20.27 33.29
C ILE A 209 -7.61 -20.68 34.73
N GLU A 210 -8.63 -20.12 35.38
CA GLU A 210 -8.87 -20.21 36.81
C GLU A 210 -10.37 -20.26 37.15
N ASP A 211 -10.76 -20.95 38.23
CA ASP A 211 -12.15 -21.01 38.72
C ASP A 211 -12.40 -20.11 39.97
N SER A 212 -11.35 -19.79 40.75
CA SER A 212 -11.44 -19.02 41.99
C SER A 212 -11.30 -17.49 41.81
N LEU A 213 -12.02 -16.72 42.64
CA LEU A 213 -11.93 -15.25 42.65
C LEU A 213 -10.51 -14.75 42.95
N ALA A 214 -9.83 -15.39 43.91
CA ALA A 214 -8.47 -15.02 44.30
C ALA A 214 -7.45 -15.33 43.20
N GLY A 215 -7.64 -16.41 42.43
CA GLY A 215 -6.77 -16.74 41.32
C GLY A 215 -7.01 -15.84 40.09
N VAL A 216 -8.26 -15.45 39.81
CA VAL A 216 -8.57 -14.46 38.76
C VAL A 216 -7.94 -13.11 39.09
N GLU A 217 -8.08 -12.66 40.34
CA GLU A 217 -7.44 -11.43 40.81
C GLU A 217 -5.91 -11.52 40.68
N ALA A 218 -5.32 -12.67 41.01
CA ALA A 218 -3.89 -12.93 40.81
C ALA A 218 -3.47 -12.87 39.33
N GLY A 219 -4.23 -13.49 38.41
CA GLY A 219 -3.98 -13.40 36.97
C GLY A 219 -4.02 -11.95 36.47
N ARG A 220 -5.00 -11.18 36.93
CA ARG A 220 -5.15 -9.77 36.53
C ARG A 220 -4.03 -8.88 37.07
N VAL A 221 -3.60 -9.09 38.32
CA VAL A 221 -2.48 -8.37 38.95
C VAL A 221 -1.15 -8.79 38.33
N GLY A 222 -1.03 -10.04 37.88
CA GLY A 222 0.15 -10.58 37.21
C GLY A 222 0.40 -10.04 35.79
N GLY A 223 -0.53 -9.27 35.23
CA GLY A 223 -0.38 -8.65 33.91
C GLY A 223 -0.49 -9.65 32.75
N PHE A 224 -1.23 -10.74 32.93
CA PHE A 224 -1.47 -11.71 31.88
C PHE A 224 -2.31 -11.14 30.74
N ASN A 225 -2.05 -11.56 29.51
CA ASN A 225 -2.73 -11.06 28.31
C ASN A 225 -4.25 -11.30 28.38
N THR A 226 -4.62 -12.51 28.79
CA THR A 226 -6.02 -12.93 28.92
C THR A 226 -6.20 -13.75 30.18
N VAL A 227 -7.17 -13.37 31.02
CA VAL A 227 -7.59 -14.12 32.21
C VAL A 227 -8.98 -14.72 31.95
N ILE A 228 -9.05 -16.05 31.92
CA ILE A 228 -10.26 -16.84 31.66
C ILE A 228 -10.76 -17.42 32.99
N GLY A 229 -11.91 -16.94 33.44
CA GLY A 229 -12.66 -17.47 34.58
C GLY A 229 -13.54 -18.65 34.18
N VAL A 230 -13.39 -19.81 34.82
CA VAL A 230 -14.28 -20.97 34.64
C VAL A 230 -15.34 -20.96 35.76
N ASP A 231 -16.57 -20.62 35.40
CA ASP A 231 -17.67 -20.50 36.35
C ASP A 231 -18.29 -21.86 36.69
N ARG A 232 -17.74 -22.53 37.71
CA ARG A 232 -18.28 -23.80 38.24
C ARG A 232 -19.39 -23.61 39.29
N GLY A 233 -19.65 -22.37 39.73
CA GLY A 233 -20.47 -22.07 40.92
C GLY A 233 -21.61 -21.07 40.70
N GLY A 234 -21.82 -20.57 39.48
CA GLY A 234 -22.78 -19.49 39.18
C GLY A 234 -22.28 -18.10 39.59
N GLN A 235 -20.96 -17.90 39.62
CA GLN A 235 -20.26 -16.68 40.05
C GLN A 235 -19.59 -15.91 38.90
N GLY A 236 -19.98 -16.14 37.64
CA GLY A 236 -19.35 -15.54 36.46
C GLY A 236 -19.27 -14.01 36.48
N ASP A 237 -20.29 -13.33 37.01
CA ASP A 237 -20.29 -11.86 37.13
C ASP A 237 -19.32 -11.34 38.21
N GLU A 238 -19.05 -12.14 39.24
CA GLU A 238 -18.03 -11.80 40.25
C GLU A 238 -16.62 -12.07 39.71
N LEU A 239 -16.42 -13.15 38.93
CA LEU A 239 -15.16 -13.43 38.24
C LEU A 239 -14.77 -12.27 37.30
N ARG A 240 -15.71 -11.76 36.49
CA ARG A 240 -15.46 -10.57 35.64
C ARG A 240 -15.14 -9.32 36.46
N ARG A 241 -15.87 -9.07 37.56
CA ARG A 241 -15.61 -7.92 38.45
C ARG A 241 -14.23 -7.98 39.12
N ARG A 242 -13.68 -9.18 39.32
CA ARG A 242 -12.35 -9.41 39.90
C ARG A 242 -11.21 -9.43 38.88
N GLY A 243 -11.51 -9.30 37.59
CA GLY A 243 -10.51 -9.12 36.54
C GLY A 243 -10.41 -10.24 35.50
N ALA A 244 -11.39 -11.15 35.41
CA ALA A 244 -11.46 -12.07 34.27
C ALA A 244 -11.92 -11.32 33.01
N ASP A 245 -11.14 -11.41 31.94
CA ASP A 245 -11.47 -10.87 30.62
C ASP A 245 -12.59 -11.69 29.97
N ILE A 246 -12.57 -13.00 30.19
CA ILE A 246 -13.57 -13.95 29.71
C ILE A 246 -14.05 -14.78 30.89
N ALA A 247 -15.37 -14.98 31.03
CA ALA A 247 -15.92 -15.95 31.97
C ALA A 247 -16.87 -16.90 31.23
N VAL A 248 -16.62 -18.20 31.35
CA VAL A 248 -17.33 -19.31 30.67
C VAL A 248 -17.75 -20.37 31.67
N GLY A 249 -18.86 -21.06 31.44
CA GLY A 249 -19.25 -22.21 32.28
C GLY A 249 -18.38 -23.44 32.00
N ASP A 250 -17.93 -23.58 30.76
CA ASP A 250 -17.05 -24.63 30.29
C ASP A 250 -16.14 -24.14 29.15
N LEU A 251 -14.91 -24.66 29.07
CA LEU A 251 -13.95 -24.23 28.04
C LEU A 251 -14.38 -24.57 26.61
N SER A 252 -15.33 -25.49 26.42
CA SER A 252 -15.93 -25.76 25.10
C SER A 252 -16.78 -24.59 24.55
N GLU A 253 -17.15 -23.61 25.40
CA GLU A 253 -17.87 -22.41 24.99
C GLU A 253 -16.96 -21.38 24.27
N LEU A 254 -15.63 -21.54 24.37
CA LEU A 254 -14.67 -20.63 23.77
C LEU A 254 -14.54 -20.87 22.25
N ARG A 255 -14.89 -19.87 21.44
CA ARG A 255 -14.59 -19.89 20.01
C ARG A 255 -13.16 -19.45 19.76
N ILE A 256 -12.35 -20.31 19.18
CA ILE A 256 -10.94 -20.01 18.92
C ILE A 256 -10.81 -19.35 17.54
N VAL A 257 -10.15 -18.20 17.47
CA VAL A 257 -9.93 -17.41 16.24
C VAL A 257 -8.43 -17.35 15.94
N GLY A 258 -8.06 -17.60 14.67
CA GLY A 258 -6.65 -17.66 14.22
C GLY A 258 -6.20 -19.00 13.60
N ASP A 259 -7.14 -19.86 13.19
CA ASP A 259 -6.94 -21.29 12.85
C ASP A 259 -6.45 -21.61 11.41
N GLU A 260 -5.86 -20.66 10.66
CA GLU A 260 -5.42 -20.96 9.28
C GLU A 260 -3.91 -21.20 9.12
N ARG A 261 -3.14 -21.33 10.22
CA ARG A 261 -1.66 -21.41 10.18
C ARG A 261 -1.03 -22.53 10.98
N GLY A 262 -1.77 -23.62 11.18
CA GLY A 262 -1.41 -24.72 12.08
C GLY A 262 -0.58 -25.86 11.47
N GLN A 263 -0.22 -25.85 10.19
CA GLN A 263 0.69 -26.85 9.62
C GLN A 263 2.11 -26.29 9.49
N ARG A 264 3.09 -26.97 10.09
CA ARG A 264 4.51 -26.85 9.74
C ARG A 264 4.69 -27.24 8.26
N MET A 265 4.40 -26.35 7.31
CA MET A 265 4.66 -26.58 5.90
C MET A 265 6.09 -26.14 5.56
N GLN A 266 6.82 -26.98 4.83
CA GLN A 266 7.88 -26.50 3.96
C GLN A 266 7.21 -25.58 2.94
N LEU A 267 7.44 -24.26 3.04
CA LEU A 267 6.93 -23.32 2.04
C LEU A 267 7.57 -23.63 0.66
N PRO A 268 6.83 -23.45 -0.44
CA PRO A 268 7.39 -23.54 -1.78
C PRO A 268 8.47 -22.47 -2.01
N SER A 269 9.52 -22.81 -2.75
CA SER A 269 10.56 -21.87 -3.14
C SER A 269 10.00 -20.80 -4.08
N ALA A 270 10.25 -19.52 -3.80
CA ALA A 270 9.81 -18.45 -4.70
C ALA A 270 10.58 -18.47 -6.03
N LEU A 271 11.85 -18.85 -6.03
CA LEU A 271 12.66 -18.96 -7.27
C LEU A 271 12.15 -20.08 -8.18
N GLU A 272 11.82 -21.25 -7.62
CA GLU A 272 11.29 -22.37 -8.43
C GLU A 272 9.89 -22.07 -9.00
N ASN A 273 9.15 -21.14 -8.37
CA ASN A 273 7.82 -20.72 -8.77
C ASN A 273 7.80 -19.30 -9.37
N ALA A 274 8.96 -18.77 -9.77
CA ALA A 274 9.11 -17.39 -10.20
C ALA A 274 8.19 -17.04 -11.39
N GLY A 275 8.06 -17.94 -12.37
CA GLY A 275 7.19 -17.71 -13.53
C GLY A 275 5.71 -17.52 -13.18
N GLU A 276 5.17 -18.27 -12.21
CA GLU A 276 3.79 -18.08 -11.73
C GLU A 276 3.65 -16.79 -10.94
N ILE A 277 4.62 -16.50 -10.08
CA ILE A 277 4.62 -15.29 -9.25
C ILE A 277 4.68 -14.04 -10.15
N PHE A 278 5.57 -14.01 -11.14
CA PHE A 278 5.71 -12.89 -12.07
C PHE A 278 4.45 -12.71 -12.91
N LYS A 279 3.87 -13.80 -13.42
CA LYS A 279 2.59 -13.74 -14.12
C LYS A 279 1.51 -13.09 -13.25
N ARG A 280 1.38 -13.51 -11.98
CA ARG A 280 0.42 -12.92 -11.03
C ARG A 280 0.69 -11.46 -10.71
N LEU A 281 1.96 -11.05 -10.61
CA LEU A 281 2.35 -9.66 -10.38
C LEU A 281 2.01 -8.77 -11.59
N LEU A 282 2.15 -9.31 -12.81
CA LEU A 282 1.85 -8.62 -14.06
C LEU A 282 0.35 -8.55 -14.41
N GLU A 283 -0.51 -9.31 -13.73
CA GLU A 283 -1.98 -9.20 -13.85
C GLU A 283 -2.54 -7.85 -13.34
N GLY A 284 -1.73 -7.08 -12.62
CA GLY A 284 -2.09 -5.78 -12.06
C GLY A 284 -0.91 -4.83 -11.97
N MET A 285 -1.09 -3.74 -11.23
CA MET A 285 0.05 -2.87 -10.91
C MET A 285 0.84 -3.50 -9.77
N SER A 286 2.12 -3.80 -10.01
CA SER A 286 3.00 -4.36 -8.99
C SER A 286 3.41 -3.27 -7.99
N ALA A 287 3.15 -3.51 -6.71
CA ALA A 287 3.72 -2.71 -5.62
C ALA A 287 4.65 -3.61 -4.78
N ILE A 288 5.94 -3.29 -4.76
CA ILE A 288 6.96 -4.13 -4.13
C ILE A 288 7.39 -3.49 -2.81
N PHE A 289 7.35 -4.25 -1.73
CA PHE A 289 7.74 -3.86 -0.38
C PHE A 289 8.88 -4.78 0.08
N LEU A 290 10.01 -4.20 0.43
CA LEU A 290 11.21 -4.93 0.81
C LEU A 290 11.66 -4.50 2.20
N ASP A 291 11.89 -5.48 3.08
CA ASP A 291 12.68 -5.23 4.28
C ASP A 291 14.16 -5.00 3.91
N TYR A 292 14.91 -4.30 4.77
CA TYR A 292 16.31 -3.99 4.52
C TYR A 292 17.30 -4.99 5.13
N ASP A 293 17.23 -5.21 6.44
CA ASP A 293 18.24 -5.94 7.21
C ASP A 293 17.90 -7.44 7.23
N GLY A 294 18.69 -8.29 6.60
CA GLY A 294 18.41 -9.73 6.47
C GLY A 294 17.65 -10.11 5.19
N THR A 295 17.09 -9.11 4.50
CA THR A 295 16.43 -9.27 3.19
C THR A 295 17.26 -8.71 2.04
N LEU A 296 17.60 -7.41 2.07
CA LEU A 296 18.41 -6.75 1.03
C LEU A 296 19.90 -6.77 1.34
N THR A 297 20.25 -6.87 2.62
CA THR A 297 21.62 -6.95 3.13
C THR A 297 21.74 -8.12 4.11
N PRO A 298 22.89 -8.81 4.18
CA PRO A 298 23.09 -9.83 5.21
C PRO A 298 23.00 -9.22 6.61
N ILE A 299 22.48 -9.98 7.58
CA ILE A 299 22.48 -9.56 8.99
C ILE A 299 23.94 -9.46 9.46
N VAL A 300 24.37 -8.24 9.81
CA VAL A 300 25.72 -7.93 10.30
C VAL A 300 25.71 -7.56 11.78
N ASN A 301 26.87 -7.70 12.44
CA ASN A 301 26.99 -7.39 13.87
C ASN A 301 26.98 -5.88 14.16
N GLU A 302 27.48 -5.07 13.23
CA GLU A 302 27.48 -3.60 13.31
C GLU A 302 26.50 -3.01 12.28
N PRO A 303 25.47 -2.27 12.70
CA PRO A 303 24.45 -1.73 11.79
C PRO A 303 24.99 -0.88 10.65
N SER A 304 26.10 -0.16 10.86
CA SER A 304 26.78 0.66 9.84
C SER A 304 27.44 -0.16 8.73
N GLN A 305 27.63 -1.47 8.93
CA GLN A 305 28.23 -2.37 7.95
C GLN A 305 27.19 -3.07 7.05
N ALA A 306 25.89 -2.82 7.27
CA ALA A 306 24.79 -3.35 6.45
C ALA A 306 24.69 -2.55 5.15
N VAL A 307 25.75 -2.59 4.34
CA VAL A 307 25.84 -1.84 3.09
C VAL A 307 25.23 -2.65 1.96
N LEU A 308 24.36 -2.00 1.20
CA LEU A 308 23.77 -2.58 0.00
C LEU A 308 24.88 -2.92 -1.01
N SER A 309 24.93 -4.17 -1.47
CA SER A 309 25.86 -4.55 -2.53
C SER A 309 25.55 -3.77 -3.81
N GLU A 310 26.57 -3.47 -4.63
CA GLU A 310 26.36 -2.73 -5.88
C GLU A 310 25.37 -3.46 -6.81
N ARG A 311 25.47 -4.80 -6.87
CA ARG A 311 24.51 -5.67 -7.55
C ARG A 311 23.06 -5.40 -7.10
N MET A 312 22.80 -5.43 -5.80
CA MET A 312 21.46 -5.15 -5.25
C MET A 312 21.02 -3.70 -5.52
N ARG A 313 21.94 -2.74 -5.45
CA ARG A 313 21.65 -1.33 -5.74
C ARG A 313 21.17 -1.14 -7.18
N GLU A 314 21.86 -1.76 -8.14
CA GLU A 314 21.48 -1.73 -9.55
C GLU A 314 20.10 -2.37 -9.77
N ILE A 315 19.84 -3.54 -9.17
CA ILE A 315 18.53 -4.22 -9.25
C ILE A 315 17.40 -3.31 -8.75
N LEU A 316 17.54 -2.71 -7.57
CA LEU A 316 16.51 -1.84 -7.00
C LEU A 316 16.29 -0.59 -7.86
N ARG A 317 17.37 -0.04 -8.44
CA ARG A 317 17.28 1.09 -9.37
C ARG A 317 16.50 0.71 -10.63
N GLU A 318 16.76 -0.45 -11.21
CA GLU A 318 16.01 -0.91 -12.40
C GLU A 318 14.54 -1.26 -12.09
N LEU A 319 14.26 -1.88 -10.94
CA LEU A 319 12.88 -2.15 -10.50
C LEU A 319 12.09 -0.85 -10.31
N SER A 320 12.71 0.18 -9.74
CA SER A 320 12.05 1.46 -9.46
C SER A 320 11.52 2.19 -10.70
N LYS A 321 12.08 1.89 -11.89
CA LYS A 321 11.62 2.45 -13.17
C LYS A 321 10.31 1.83 -13.65
N ASN A 322 9.94 0.67 -13.10
CA ASN A 322 8.91 -0.21 -13.64
C ASN A 322 7.78 -0.55 -12.66
N CYS A 323 7.97 -0.29 -11.37
CA CYS A 323 6.98 -0.54 -10.34
C CYS A 323 7.15 0.41 -9.16
N THR A 324 6.10 0.55 -8.34
CA THR A 324 6.22 1.27 -7.07
C THR A 324 7.01 0.43 -6.08
N LEU A 325 8.20 0.90 -5.72
CA LEU A 325 9.13 0.19 -4.85
C LEU A 325 9.26 0.91 -3.50
N SER A 326 9.03 0.15 -2.42
CA SER A 326 9.06 0.62 -1.03
C SER A 326 10.08 -0.16 -0.21
N ILE A 327 10.91 0.54 0.55
CA ILE A 327 11.82 -0.03 1.54
C ILE A 327 11.30 0.28 2.93
N ILE A 328 11.05 -0.78 3.71
CA ILE A 328 10.52 -0.67 5.07
C ILE A 328 11.59 -1.19 6.03
N SER A 329 11.99 -0.39 7.01
CA SER A 329 13.04 -0.75 7.96
C SER A 329 12.75 -0.25 9.38
N GLY A 330 13.34 -0.92 10.36
CA GLY A 330 13.42 -0.45 11.75
C GLY A 330 14.43 0.69 11.96
N ARG A 331 15.26 1.00 10.97
CA ARG A 331 16.26 2.07 10.99
C ARG A 331 15.65 3.46 10.87
N GLY A 332 16.35 4.49 11.32
CA GLY A 332 15.93 5.87 11.12
C GLY A 332 15.80 6.21 9.63
N LEU A 333 14.90 7.13 9.28
CA LEU A 333 14.60 7.45 7.88
C LEU A 333 15.81 7.99 7.11
N GLU A 334 16.61 8.86 7.74
CA GLU A 334 17.84 9.39 7.12
C GLU A 334 18.91 8.32 6.94
N ASP A 335 19.03 7.39 7.90
CA ASP A 335 19.98 6.29 7.85
C ASP A 335 19.68 5.35 6.67
N ILE A 336 18.43 4.88 6.56
CA ILE A 336 18.05 3.97 5.48
C ILE A 336 18.17 4.63 4.10
N ARG A 337 17.82 5.92 3.98
CA ARG A 337 17.97 6.68 2.73
C ARG A 337 19.43 6.84 2.35
N GLY A 338 20.29 7.17 3.31
CA GLY A 338 21.74 7.29 3.10
C GLY A 338 22.39 5.97 2.69
N MET A 339 21.94 4.84 3.25
CA MET A 339 22.49 3.52 2.94
C MET A 339 22.06 3.00 1.57
N VAL A 340 20.77 3.16 1.22
CA VAL A 340 20.25 2.71 -0.07
C VAL A 340 20.74 3.61 -1.19
N GLY A 341 20.62 4.93 -1.03
CA GLY A 341 21.13 5.94 -1.97
C GLY A 341 20.45 5.91 -3.34
N ILE A 342 19.13 5.69 -3.40
CA ILE A 342 18.34 5.68 -4.64
C ILE A 342 17.19 6.67 -4.49
N ASP A 343 17.16 7.68 -5.35
CA ASP A 343 16.07 8.65 -5.36
C ASP A 343 14.79 8.07 -6.00
N GLY A 344 13.62 8.56 -5.59
CA GLY A 344 12.33 8.14 -6.15
C GLY A 344 11.70 6.89 -5.51
N LEU A 345 12.33 6.30 -4.48
CA LEU A 345 11.72 5.21 -3.70
C LEU A 345 10.83 5.72 -2.56
N VAL A 346 9.92 4.86 -2.12
CA VAL A 346 9.18 5.04 -0.87
C VAL A 346 10.02 4.48 0.27
N TYR A 347 10.41 5.32 1.22
CA TYR A 347 11.18 4.93 2.38
C TYR A 347 10.35 5.00 3.65
N VAL A 348 10.37 3.94 4.43
CA VAL A 348 9.75 3.87 5.74
C VAL A 348 10.79 3.44 6.77
N GLY A 349 10.99 4.29 7.77
CA GLY A 349 11.92 4.07 8.88
C GLY A 349 11.21 4.03 10.23
N SER A 350 12.00 3.77 11.28
CA SER A 350 11.58 3.79 12.67
C SER A 350 10.32 2.95 12.91
N HIS A 351 10.28 1.73 12.35
CA HIS A 351 9.15 0.81 12.45
C HIS A 351 7.81 1.36 11.91
N GLY A 352 7.85 2.32 11.00
CA GLY A 352 6.64 2.91 10.42
C GLY A 352 6.28 4.29 10.93
N PHE A 353 6.98 4.82 11.94
CA PHE A 353 6.71 6.16 12.45
C PHE A 353 7.34 7.27 11.61
N GLU A 354 8.26 6.92 10.71
CA GLU A 354 8.83 7.88 9.75
C GLU A 354 8.68 7.32 8.36
N GLY A 355 8.27 8.17 7.42
CA GLY A 355 8.26 7.76 6.03
C GLY A 355 8.15 8.92 5.07
N VAL A 356 8.77 8.73 3.90
CA VAL A 356 8.74 9.68 2.80
C VAL A 356 8.60 8.91 1.49
N GLY A 357 7.69 9.34 0.63
CA GLY A 357 7.60 8.89 -0.75
C GLY A 357 7.96 10.01 -1.72
N PRO A 358 7.88 9.74 -3.03
CA PRO A 358 8.00 10.77 -4.07
C PRO A 358 7.03 11.94 -3.85
N ASP A 359 5.80 11.63 -3.44
CA ASP A 359 4.70 12.58 -3.17
C ASP A 359 4.76 13.23 -1.77
N GLY A 360 5.92 13.22 -1.11
CA GLY A 360 6.11 13.82 0.21
C GLY A 360 5.91 12.86 1.40
N PRO A 361 5.61 13.39 2.60
CA PRO A 361 5.57 12.60 3.85
C PRO A 361 4.49 11.50 3.85
N LEU A 362 4.78 10.41 4.57
CA LEU A 362 3.88 9.28 4.74
C LEU A 362 3.18 9.29 6.12
N PRO A 363 2.02 8.62 6.26
CA PRO A 363 1.33 8.50 7.54
C PRO A 363 2.20 7.77 8.58
N GLY A 364 2.14 8.19 9.84
CA GLY A 364 2.84 7.54 10.95
C GLY A 364 3.53 8.53 11.90
N GLN A 365 4.07 9.63 11.37
CA GLN A 365 4.81 10.61 12.17
C GLN A 365 3.93 11.28 13.23
N GLU A 366 2.70 11.65 12.86
CA GLU A 366 1.70 12.25 13.76
C GLU A 366 1.32 11.31 14.93
N LEU A 367 1.46 9.99 14.75
CA LEU A 367 1.17 9.00 15.78
C LEU A 367 2.32 8.86 16.79
N GLY A 368 3.56 9.10 16.36
CA GLY A 368 4.76 8.99 17.18
C GLY A 368 5.12 10.26 17.95
N GLU A 369 4.81 11.44 17.40
CA GLU A 369 5.17 12.76 17.98
C GLU A 369 4.77 12.97 19.45
N PRO A 370 3.59 12.52 19.92
CA PRO A 370 3.19 12.67 21.33
C PRO A 370 4.15 11.99 22.33
N PHE A 371 4.95 11.02 21.90
CA PHE A 371 5.81 10.20 22.76
C PHE A 371 7.25 10.71 22.85
N LEU A 372 7.65 11.68 22.01
CA LEU A 372 9.02 12.23 22.00
C LEU A 372 9.48 12.74 23.39
N PRO A 373 8.67 13.50 24.17
CA PRO A 373 9.10 13.98 25.47
C PRO A 373 9.39 12.86 26.48
N SER A 374 8.69 11.72 26.37
CA SER A 374 8.92 10.56 27.24
C SER A 374 10.18 9.81 26.82
N LEU A 375 10.42 9.66 25.52
CA LEU A 375 11.64 9.06 25.00
C LEU A 375 12.90 9.87 25.37
N ASP A 376 12.85 11.21 25.28
CA ASP A 376 13.98 12.08 25.63
C ASP A 376 14.35 11.97 27.12
N ARG A 377 13.35 11.87 28.00
CA ARG A 377 13.61 11.65 29.44
C ARG A 377 14.14 10.25 29.70
N ALA A 378 13.59 9.24 29.05
CA ALA A 378 14.04 7.85 29.19
C ALA A 378 15.49 7.67 28.73
N GLU A 379 15.90 8.32 27.65
CA GLU A 379 17.29 8.37 27.19
C GLU A 379 18.24 8.91 28.27
N GLY A 380 17.94 10.08 28.83
CA GLY A 380 18.77 10.70 29.87
C GLY A 380 18.87 9.83 31.13
N GLU A 381 17.77 9.17 31.52
CA GLU A 381 17.76 8.22 32.63
C GLU A 381 18.57 6.96 32.35
N LEU A 382 18.46 6.38 31.15
CA LEU A 382 19.22 5.20 30.75
C LEU A 382 20.72 5.49 30.67
N HIS A 383 21.09 6.65 30.12
CA HIS A 383 22.49 7.10 30.08
C HIS A 383 23.08 7.21 31.49
N SER A 384 22.32 7.77 32.42
CA SER A 384 22.74 7.94 33.82
C SER A 384 22.79 6.58 34.55
N ALA A 385 21.82 5.70 34.31
CA ALA A 385 21.70 4.42 34.98
C ALA A 385 22.81 3.44 34.56
N LEU A 386 23.22 3.46 33.29
CA LEU A 386 24.23 2.56 32.72
C LEU A 386 25.66 3.10 32.86
N GLN A 387 25.83 4.29 33.43
CA GLN A 387 27.12 4.93 33.63
C GLN A 387 28.00 4.05 34.55
N GLY A 388 29.11 3.53 34.00
CA GLY A 388 30.05 2.67 34.72
C GLY A 388 29.91 1.16 34.47
N ILE A 389 29.03 0.75 33.54
CA ILE A 389 29.01 -0.64 33.02
C ILE A 389 29.79 -0.67 31.71
N GLU A 390 30.99 -1.27 31.74
CA GLU A 390 31.83 -1.40 30.57
C GLU A 390 31.15 -2.31 29.53
N GLY A 391 31.08 -1.83 28.27
CA GLY A 391 30.44 -2.55 27.16
C GLY A 391 28.94 -2.26 26.94
N ALA A 392 28.27 -1.53 27.85
CA ALA A 392 26.88 -1.09 27.67
C ALA A 392 26.81 0.34 27.13
N TRP A 393 25.97 0.60 26.11
CA TRP A 393 25.76 1.95 25.59
C TRP A 393 24.32 2.17 25.12
N VAL A 394 23.92 3.45 25.06
CA VAL A 394 22.56 3.88 24.67
C VAL A 394 22.62 4.52 23.29
N GLU A 395 21.71 4.12 22.42
CA GLU A 395 21.49 4.67 21.08
C GLU A 395 20.13 5.39 21.06
N ARG A 396 20.13 6.64 20.60
CA ARG A 396 18.90 7.39 20.38
C ARG A 396 18.50 7.37 18.91
N LYS A 397 17.31 6.84 18.64
CA LYS A 397 16.57 7.01 17.38
C LYS A 397 15.46 8.03 17.62
N ARG A 398 14.85 8.64 16.60
CA ARG A 398 13.78 9.64 16.84
C ARG A 398 12.61 9.07 17.65
N PHE A 399 12.09 7.91 17.25
CA PHE A 399 10.99 7.21 17.93
C PHE A 399 11.43 5.95 18.69
N GLY A 400 12.68 5.91 19.15
CA GLY A 400 13.18 4.78 19.96
C GLY A 400 14.41 5.11 20.79
N VAL A 401 14.63 4.37 21.88
CA VAL A 401 15.85 4.41 22.70
C VAL A 401 16.33 2.98 22.92
N THR A 402 17.50 2.64 22.39
CA THR A 402 18.04 1.27 22.41
C THR A 402 19.26 1.18 23.32
N VAL A 403 19.29 0.19 24.18
CA VAL A 403 20.45 -0.18 24.99
C VAL A 403 21.11 -1.40 24.40
N HIS A 404 22.37 -1.26 24.05
CA HIS A 404 23.22 -2.33 23.53
C HIS A 404 24.07 -2.88 24.66
N PHE A 405 24.08 -4.21 24.82
CA PHE A 405 24.85 -4.87 25.90
C PHE A 405 25.58 -6.14 25.45
N ARG A 406 25.79 -6.31 24.15
CA ARG A 406 26.56 -7.42 23.57
C ARG A 406 27.99 -7.54 24.11
N ASN A 407 28.63 -6.40 24.41
CA ASN A 407 30.01 -6.35 24.89
C ASN A 407 30.10 -6.28 26.42
N VAL A 408 28.98 -6.46 27.13
CA VAL A 408 28.94 -6.48 28.59
C VAL A 408 29.34 -7.87 29.09
N ASP A 409 30.19 -7.93 30.10
CA ASP A 409 30.53 -9.18 30.78
C ASP A 409 29.27 -9.92 31.22
N ARG A 410 29.20 -11.24 31.00
CA ARG A 410 28.00 -12.07 31.27
C ARG A 410 27.48 -11.92 32.70
N GLU A 411 28.34 -11.64 33.67
CA GLU A 411 27.96 -11.42 35.07
C GLU A 411 27.20 -10.09 35.29
N ASN A 412 27.38 -9.12 34.40
CA ASN A 412 26.76 -7.79 34.46
C ASN A 412 25.50 -7.65 33.58
N VAL A 413 25.21 -8.60 32.69
CA VAL A 413 23.99 -8.59 31.85
C VAL A 413 22.70 -8.50 32.69
N PRO A 414 22.50 -9.28 33.77
CA PRO A 414 21.30 -9.15 34.61
C PRO A 414 21.16 -7.77 35.25
N ARG A 415 22.29 -7.09 35.50
CA ARG A 415 22.31 -5.73 36.05
C ARG A 415 21.87 -4.71 35.01
N VAL A 416 22.29 -4.84 33.75
CA VAL A 416 21.81 -3.99 32.64
C VAL A 416 20.31 -4.16 32.43
N GLU A 417 19.82 -5.41 32.39
CA GLU A 417 18.40 -5.71 32.26
C GLU A 417 17.58 -5.12 33.42
N ALA A 418 18.07 -5.23 34.66
CA ALA A 418 17.40 -4.67 35.83
C ALA A 418 17.33 -3.13 35.78
N LEU A 419 18.41 -2.47 35.36
CA LEU A 419 18.46 -1.01 35.23
C LEU A 419 17.54 -0.51 34.11
N PHE A 420 17.55 -1.19 32.96
CA PHE A 420 16.65 -0.89 31.85
C PHE A 420 15.19 -1.04 32.26
N ASN A 421 14.83 -2.17 32.88
CA ASN A 421 13.47 -2.42 33.38
C ASN A 421 13.04 -1.38 34.43
N GLY A 422 13.97 -0.91 35.26
CA GLY A 422 13.72 0.14 36.25
C GLY A 422 13.33 1.48 35.63
N VAL A 423 13.95 1.85 34.51
CA VAL A 423 13.58 3.05 33.74
C VAL A 423 12.28 2.80 32.97
N ALA A 424 12.17 1.68 32.25
CA ALA A 424 11.01 1.34 31.43
C ALA A 424 9.68 1.39 32.21
N ARG A 425 9.66 0.89 33.45
CA ARG A 425 8.46 0.89 34.32
C ARG A 425 7.92 2.28 34.67
N ARG A 426 8.70 3.35 34.50
CA ARG A 426 8.29 4.72 34.78
C ARG A 426 7.49 5.35 33.64
N TYR A 427 7.48 4.73 32.46
CA TYR A 427 6.90 5.26 31.22
C TYR A 427 5.85 4.28 30.68
N SER A 428 4.59 4.46 31.09
CA SER A 428 3.46 3.59 30.66
C SER A 428 3.05 3.79 29.20
N ASP A 429 3.46 4.92 28.61
CA ASP A 429 3.26 5.30 27.22
C ASP A 429 4.34 4.72 26.27
N LEU A 430 5.39 4.11 26.81
CA LEU A 430 6.42 3.41 26.05
C LEU A 430 6.31 1.91 26.27
N LYS A 431 6.56 1.13 25.21
CA LYS A 431 6.67 -0.34 25.28
C LYS A 431 8.12 -0.76 25.17
N MET A 432 8.49 -1.74 25.99
CA MET A 432 9.77 -2.42 25.88
C MET A 432 9.71 -3.48 24.79
N THR A 433 10.74 -3.53 23.96
CA THR A 433 11.00 -4.62 23.04
C THR A 433 12.41 -5.15 23.21
N GLY A 434 12.56 -6.48 23.16
CA GLY A 434 13.86 -7.15 23.28
C GLY A 434 14.34 -7.68 21.94
N GLY A 435 15.66 -7.66 21.74
CA GLY A 435 16.34 -8.32 20.63
C GLY A 435 17.56 -9.11 21.13
N LYS A 436 18.32 -9.72 20.23
CA LYS A 436 19.59 -10.39 20.59
C LYS A 436 20.60 -9.36 21.10
N GLU A 437 20.75 -9.31 22.42
CA GLU A 437 21.72 -8.46 23.13
C GLU A 437 21.44 -6.95 23.00
N ILE A 438 20.16 -6.60 22.78
CA ILE A 438 19.63 -5.24 22.79
C ILE A 438 18.28 -5.16 23.52
N LEU A 439 17.99 -4.01 24.14
CA LEU A 439 16.69 -3.68 24.75
C LEU A 439 16.26 -2.29 24.25
N GLU A 440 15.05 -2.15 23.72
CA GLU A 440 14.56 -0.91 23.09
C GLU A 440 13.26 -0.43 23.74
N LEU A 441 13.15 0.89 23.97
CA LEU A 441 11.90 1.58 24.31
C LEU A 441 11.37 2.27 23.06
N ARG A 442 10.08 2.08 22.76
CA ARG A 442 9.38 2.70 21.61
C ARG A 442 7.94 3.08 21.96
N PRO A 443 7.28 3.96 21.17
CA PRO A 443 5.88 4.33 21.40
C PRO A 443 4.96 3.12 21.55
N ASN A 444 4.10 3.13 22.59
CA ASN A 444 3.12 2.08 22.83
C ASN A 444 1.85 2.31 21.98
N VAL A 445 1.99 2.20 20.66
CA VAL A 445 0.91 2.35 19.68
C VAL A 445 0.78 1.08 18.84
N ASP A 446 -0.45 0.75 18.44
CA ASP A 446 -0.79 -0.33 17.50
C ASP A 446 -0.52 0.10 16.04
N TRP A 447 0.78 0.29 15.74
CA TRP A 447 1.32 0.69 14.45
C TRP A 447 2.59 -0.15 14.15
N GLY A 448 2.54 -0.94 13.08
CA GLY A 448 3.61 -1.87 12.69
C GLY A 448 3.62 -2.12 11.18
N LYS A 449 4.59 -2.93 10.69
CA LYS A 449 4.86 -3.13 9.23
C LYS A 449 3.60 -3.49 8.44
N GLY A 450 2.71 -4.34 8.96
CA GLY A 450 1.45 -4.67 8.28
C GLY A 450 0.49 -3.49 8.09
N LYS A 451 0.35 -2.62 9.09
CA LYS A 451 -0.50 -1.42 8.95
C LYS A 451 0.13 -0.36 8.05
N VAL A 452 1.46 -0.24 8.07
CA VAL A 452 2.21 0.60 7.13
C VAL A 452 1.94 0.15 5.69
N VAL A 453 2.08 -1.14 5.41
CA VAL A 453 1.85 -1.69 4.07
C VAL A 453 0.41 -1.47 3.62
N LEU A 454 -0.58 -1.68 4.49
CA LEU A 454 -1.99 -1.39 4.14
C LEU A 454 -2.23 0.10 3.91
N ALA A 455 -1.66 0.99 4.72
CA ALA A 455 -1.78 2.43 4.52
C ALA A 455 -1.12 2.90 3.22
N LEU A 456 0.04 2.32 2.86
CA LEU A 456 0.69 2.54 1.57
C LEU A 456 -0.18 2.02 0.43
N LEU A 457 -0.71 0.81 0.55
CA LEU A 457 -1.61 0.24 -0.44
C LEU A 457 -2.88 1.04 -0.62
N ASP A 458 -3.48 1.56 0.45
CA ASP A 458 -4.65 2.44 0.40
C ASP A 458 -4.33 3.76 -0.31
N ARG A 459 -3.12 4.31 -0.09
CA ARG A 459 -2.61 5.48 -0.84
C ARG A 459 -2.39 5.17 -2.32
N PHE A 460 -1.93 3.96 -2.64
CA PHE A 460 -1.83 3.49 -4.03
C PHE A 460 -3.21 3.09 -4.61
N HIS A 461 -4.20 2.79 -3.75
CA HIS A 461 -5.56 2.36 -4.11
C HIS A 461 -6.57 3.49 -4.24
N VAL A 462 -6.16 4.76 -4.15
CA VAL A 462 -7.13 5.88 -4.06
C VAL A 462 -8.07 5.95 -5.27
N SER A 463 -7.78 5.31 -6.40
CA SER A 463 -8.73 4.61 -7.30
C SER A 463 -7.97 4.20 -8.56
N GLY A 464 -7.74 2.89 -8.74
CA GLY A 464 -6.98 2.38 -9.89
C GLY A 464 -6.99 0.85 -9.99
N PRO A 465 -5.91 0.22 -10.48
CA PRO A 465 -5.77 -1.24 -10.58
C PRO A 465 -6.02 -2.01 -9.32
N ARG A 466 -6.39 -3.28 -9.53
CA ARG A 466 -6.01 -4.32 -8.57
C ARG A 466 -4.48 -4.26 -8.47
N VAL A 467 -3.99 -3.57 -7.44
CA VAL A 467 -2.58 -3.60 -7.08
C VAL A 467 -2.30 -5.00 -6.56
N ILE A 468 -1.25 -5.64 -7.08
CA ILE A 468 -0.79 -6.93 -6.60
C ILE A 468 0.45 -6.65 -5.74
N PRO A 469 0.32 -6.61 -4.40
CA PRO A 469 1.47 -6.37 -3.55
C PRO A 469 2.40 -7.58 -3.50
N LEU A 470 3.71 -7.33 -3.57
CA LEU A 470 4.76 -8.28 -3.24
C LEU A 470 5.47 -7.78 -1.97
N TYR A 471 5.54 -8.61 -0.92
CA TYR A 471 6.33 -8.30 0.27
C TYR A 471 7.42 -9.36 0.49
N ILE A 472 8.66 -8.92 0.69
CA ILE A 472 9.80 -9.78 1.03
C ILE A 472 10.41 -9.32 2.37
N GLY A 473 10.55 -10.24 3.32
CA GLY A 473 11.08 -9.95 4.66
C GLY A 473 11.66 -11.19 5.34
N ASP A 474 12.48 -11.02 6.37
CA ASP A 474 13.19 -12.10 7.08
C ASP A 474 12.84 -12.19 8.58
N ASP A 475 12.33 -11.13 9.19
CA ASP A 475 12.23 -11.03 10.65
C ASP A 475 10.83 -11.40 11.19
N GLU A 476 10.68 -11.41 12.51
CA GLU A 476 9.37 -11.68 13.14
C GLU A 476 8.38 -10.52 12.99
N THR A 477 8.87 -9.30 12.75
CA THR A 477 8.02 -8.12 12.56
C THR A 477 7.40 -8.08 11.16
N ASP A 478 8.02 -8.73 10.18
CA ASP A 478 7.49 -8.93 8.82
C ASP A 478 6.27 -9.85 8.79
N GLU A 479 6.10 -10.70 9.79
CA GLU A 479 4.93 -11.56 9.91
C GLU A 479 3.63 -10.76 9.92
N ASP A 480 3.64 -9.54 10.47
CA ASP A 480 2.49 -8.62 10.43
C ASP A 480 2.12 -8.22 9.00
N ALA A 481 3.12 -7.91 8.17
CA ALA A 481 2.92 -7.60 6.76
C ALA A 481 2.43 -8.81 5.98
N PHE A 482 3.01 -9.99 6.25
CA PHE A 482 2.56 -11.22 5.61
C PHE A 482 1.08 -11.55 5.91
N ARG A 483 0.58 -11.35 7.15
CA ARG A 483 -0.87 -11.54 7.42
C ARG A 483 -1.73 -10.48 6.77
N ALA A 484 -1.30 -9.23 6.78
CA ALA A 484 -2.04 -8.16 6.14
C ALA A 484 -2.27 -8.42 4.64
N LEU A 485 -1.33 -9.13 3.99
CA LEU A 485 -1.34 -9.40 2.56
C LEU A 485 -1.78 -10.80 2.14
N ALA A 486 -2.14 -11.68 3.07
CA ALA A 486 -2.42 -13.10 2.80
C ALA A 486 -3.42 -13.30 1.64
N ASP A 487 -4.51 -12.54 1.59
CA ASP A 487 -5.54 -12.71 0.55
C ASP A 487 -5.37 -11.78 -0.66
N LYS A 488 -4.39 -10.87 -0.63
CA LYS A 488 -4.31 -9.74 -1.56
C LYS A 488 -3.07 -9.77 -2.45
N GLY A 489 -1.98 -10.38 -2.00
CA GLY A 489 -0.69 -10.33 -2.71
C GLY A 489 0.14 -11.60 -2.61
N VAL A 490 1.43 -11.43 -2.86
CA VAL A 490 2.47 -12.44 -2.74
C VAL A 490 3.37 -12.04 -1.58
N THR A 491 3.71 -13.00 -0.72
CA THR A 491 4.51 -12.75 0.48
C THR A 491 5.60 -13.80 0.54
N ILE A 492 6.84 -13.37 0.74
CA ILE A 492 8.02 -14.22 0.67
C ILE A 492 8.84 -14.04 1.95
N LEU A 493 9.07 -15.15 2.65
CA LEU A 493 9.96 -15.21 3.80
C LEU A 493 11.40 -15.44 3.32
N VAL A 494 12.36 -14.67 3.84
CA VAL A 494 13.79 -14.94 3.69
C VAL A 494 14.29 -15.72 4.91
N SER A 495 14.51 -17.03 4.76
CA SER A 495 15.01 -17.88 5.84
C SER A 495 15.56 -19.20 5.31
N ASN A 496 16.67 -19.66 5.89
CA ASN A 496 17.20 -21.01 5.69
C ASN A 496 16.72 -22.03 6.74
N ARG A 497 15.85 -21.61 7.67
CA ARG A 497 15.28 -22.46 8.73
C ARG A 497 13.77 -22.51 8.64
N ALA A 498 13.22 -23.71 8.77
CA ALA A 498 11.79 -23.91 8.90
C ALA A 498 11.30 -23.26 10.21
N ARG A 499 10.38 -22.30 10.09
CA ARG A 499 9.69 -21.64 11.19
C ARG A 499 8.22 -21.45 10.86
N ARG A 500 7.38 -21.18 11.87
CA ARG A 500 5.98 -20.83 11.63
C ARG A 500 5.95 -19.44 10.98
N THR A 501 5.23 -19.31 9.88
CA THR A 501 5.15 -18.06 9.13
C THR A 501 3.82 -17.95 8.38
N ALA A 502 3.46 -16.71 8.11
CA ALA A 502 2.35 -16.24 7.31
C ALA A 502 2.65 -16.15 5.81
N ALA A 503 3.92 -16.26 5.41
CA ALA A 503 4.34 -16.07 4.03
C ALA A 503 3.84 -17.18 3.10
N HIS A 504 3.63 -16.85 1.82
CA HIS A 504 3.24 -17.81 0.79
C HIS A 504 4.42 -18.64 0.26
N TYR A 505 5.60 -18.02 0.16
CA TYR A 505 6.81 -18.63 -0.40
C TYR A 505 8.03 -18.36 0.48
N VAL A 506 9.14 -19.05 0.20
CA VAL A 506 10.42 -18.86 0.88
C VAL A 506 11.58 -18.63 -0.10
N LEU A 507 12.53 -17.79 0.30
CA LEU A 507 13.87 -17.64 -0.27
C LEU A 507 14.88 -17.93 0.84
N ARG A 508 16.01 -18.57 0.53
CA ARG A 508 16.94 -19.07 1.56
C ARG A 508 17.80 -17.98 2.18
N ASP A 509 18.21 -17.00 1.38
CA ASP A 509 19.13 -15.95 1.76
C ASP A 509 19.05 -14.74 0.82
N VAL A 510 19.81 -13.70 1.15
CA VAL A 510 19.93 -12.44 0.38
C VAL A 510 20.38 -12.67 -1.06
N SER A 511 21.16 -13.72 -1.34
CA SER A 511 21.58 -14.02 -2.71
C SER A 511 20.41 -14.54 -3.54
N GLU A 512 19.54 -15.36 -2.96
CA GLU A 512 18.31 -15.80 -3.64
C GLU A 512 17.31 -14.66 -3.82
N VAL A 513 17.24 -13.71 -2.89
CA VAL A 513 16.49 -12.45 -3.06
C VAL A 513 17.02 -11.68 -4.27
N ALA A 514 18.35 -11.49 -4.36
CA ALA A 514 18.95 -10.80 -5.50
C ALA A 514 18.63 -11.50 -6.83
N THR A 515 18.77 -12.83 -6.90
CA THR A 515 18.45 -13.59 -8.12
C THR A 515 16.97 -13.50 -8.48
N PHE A 516 16.07 -13.60 -7.51
CA PHE A 516 14.63 -13.50 -7.76
C PHE A 516 14.24 -12.11 -8.29
N LEU A 517 14.79 -11.05 -7.69
CA LEU A 517 14.56 -9.68 -8.14
C LEU A 517 15.22 -9.39 -9.49
N GLU A 518 16.40 -9.96 -9.78
CA GLU A 518 17.02 -9.90 -11.12
C GLU A 518 16.19 -10.61 -12.18
N GLU A 519 15.62 -11.77 -11.88
CA GLU A 519 14.73 -12.45 -12.83
C GLU A 519 13.45 -11.63 -13.08
N LEU A 520 12.95 -10.95 -12.05
CA LEU A 520 11.82 -10.02 -12.17
C LEU A 520 12.19 -8.80 -13.03
N VAL A 521 13.36 -8.18 -12.78
CA VAL A 521 13.92 -7.13 -13.65
C VAL A 521 14.05 -7.65 -15.07
N GLY A 522 14.65 -8.81 -15.27
CA GLY A 522 14.80 -9.45 -16.57
C GLY A 522 13.47 -9.79 -17.25
N HIS A 523 12.37 -9.93 -16.51
CA HIS A 523 11.04 -10.10 -17.07
C HIS A 523 10.46 -8.75 -17.53
N PHE A 524 10.57 -7.71 -16.70
CA PHE A 524 10.22 -6.34 -17.11
C PHE A 524 11.07 -5.89 -18.30
N GLU A 525 12.37 -6.14 -18.26
CA GLU A 525 13.32 -5.89 -19.33
C GLU A 525 13.05 -6.79 -20.52
N LYS A 526 12.61 -8.04 -20.41
CA LYS A 526 12.20 -8.81 -21.60
C LYS A 526 10.99 -8.19 -22.25
N ASP A 527 9.98 -7.75 -21.51
CA ASP A 527 8.82 -7.07 -22.09
C ASP A 527 9.18 -5.72 -22.73
N ILE A 528 10.13 -4.98 -22.13
CA ILE A 528 10.63 -3.69 -22.62
C ILE A 528 11.64 -3.85 -23.77
N ALA A 529 12.63 -4.72 -23.62
CA ALA A 529 13.70 -5.03 -24.59
C ALA A 529 13.19 -5.85 -25.78
N ASN A 530 12.10 -6.61 -25.64
CA ASN A 530 11.38 -7.15 -26.79
C ASN A 530 10.65 -6.05 -27.59
N GLY A 531 10.64 -4.80 -27.11
CA GLY A 531 10.06 -3.64 -27.78
C GLY A 531 8.54 -3.68 -27.87
N ILE A 532 7.86 -4.56 -27.13
CA ILE A 532 6.43 -4.84 -27.33
C ILE A 532 5.56 -3.61 -26.99
N TRP A 533 6.01 -2.79 -26.05
CA TRP A 533 5.28 -1.60 -25.61
C TRP A 533 5.90 -0.28 -26.07
N VAL A 534 7.09 -0.33 -26.68
CA VAL A 534 7.82 0.87 -27.09
C VAL A 534 7.95 0.91 -28.60
N LEU A 535 7.36 1.93 -29.23
CA LEU A 535 7.67 2.26 -30.61
C LEU A 535 8.87 3.20 -30.63
N ARG A 536 9.95 2.81 -31.31
CA ARG A 536 11.24 3.51 -31.28
C ARG A 536 11.72 3.87 -32.68
N TYR A 537 12.28 5.06 -32.83
CA TYR A 537 13.06 5.47 -33.98
C TYR A 537 14.41 6.03 -33.54
N ASP A 538 15.48 5.46 -34.11
CA ASP A 538 16.83 5.98 -34.01
C ASP A 538 17.14 6.88 -35.21
N GLY A 539 17.86 7.97 -34.98
CA GLY A 539 18.31 8.90 -36.02
C GLY A 539 17.23 9.89 -36.50
N TYR A 540 17.68 11.08 -36.87
CA TYR A 540 16.84 12.14 -37.46
C TYR A 540 16.78 11.99 -38.99
N ASP A 541 15.56 12.00 -39.55
CA ASP A 541 15.31 11.94 -41.00
C ASP A 541 14.17 12.92 -41.35
N PRO A 542 14.50 14.15 -41.81
CA PRO A 542 13.52 15.22 -42.03
C PRO A 542 12.32 14.81 -42.90
N GLU A 543 12.56 13.99 -43.93
CA GLU A 543 11.52 13.55 -44.87
C GLU A 543 10.50 12.59 -44.23
N LYS A 544 10.84 11.97 -43.10
CA LYS A 544 9.96 11.04 -42.36
C LYS A 544 9.29 11.67 -41.15
N GLU A 545 9.61 12.91 -40.78
CA GLU A 545 9.12 13.52 -39.54
C GLU A 545 7.59 13.62 -39.51
N LYS A 546 6.91 14.09 -40.56
CA LYS A 546 5.42 14.09 -40.61
C LYS A 546 4.77 12.72 -40.38
N LEU A 547 5.43 11.63 -40.80
CA LEU A 547 4.96 10.27 -40.54
C LEU A 547 5.16 9.92 -39.05
N ARG A 548 6.36 10.15 -38.52
CA ARG A 548 6.69 9.93 -37.10
C ARG A 548 5.76 10.73 -36.20
N GLU A 549 5.55 12.01 -36.49
CA GLU A 549 4.59 12.86 -35.79
C GLU A 549 3.17 12.31 -35.74
N SER A 550 2.75 11.52 -36.73
CA SER A 550 1.44 10.87 -36.72
C SER A 550 1.43 9.62 -35.83
N LEU A 551 2.49 8.81 -35.91
CA LEU A 551 2.66 7.60 -35.11
C LEU A 551 2.92 7.89 -33.63
N PHE A 552 3.60 9.00 -33.33
CA PHE A 552 3.98 9.42 -31.99
C PHE A 552 3.02 10.45 -31.39
N ALA A 553 1.80 10.59 -31.93
CA ALA A 553 0.83 11.49 -31.32
C ALA A 553 0.40 10.94 -29.94
N VAL A 554 0.16 11.88 -29.03
CA VAL A 554 -0.35 11.63 -27.68
C VAL A 554 -1.68 12.35 -27.50
N GLY A 555 -2.61 11.72 -26.78
CA GLY A 555 -3.99 12.19 -26.66
C GLY A 555 -4.78 11.42 -25.61
N ASN A 556 -6.01 11.86 -25.37
CA ASN A 556 -6.86 11.32 -24.30
C ASN A 556 -8.35 11.24 -24.66
N GLY A 557 -8.73 11.33 -25.92
CA GLY A 557 -10.12 11.29 -26.38
C GLY A 557 -10.91 12.59 -26.23
N TYR A 558 -10.39 13.59 -25.50
CA TYR A 558 -10.84 14.98 -25.56
C TYR A 558 -10.02 15.77 -26.58
N PHE A 559 -8.70 15.62 -26.55
CA PHE A 559 -7.81 16.16 -27.59
C PHE A 559 -6.60 15.26 -27.82
N ALA A 560 -5.89 15.53 -28.92
CA ALA A 560 -4.58 14.96 -29.19
C ALA A 560 -3.64 16.01 -29.76
N SER A 561 -2.34 15.82 -29.49
CA SER A 561 -1.23 16.59 -30.02
C SER A 561 -0.34 15.66 -30.83
N ARG A 562 0.00 16.07 -32.06
CA ARG A 562 0.96 15.34 -32.89
C ARG A 562 2.32 15.19 -32.20
N GLY A 563 3.07 14.17 -32.60
CA GLY A 563 4.42 13.84 -32.14
C GLY A 563 5.52 14.82 -32.58
N ALA A 564 5.19 16.06 -32.95
CA ALA A 564 6.13 17.08 -33.45
C ALA A 564 7.13 17.55 -32.38
N ALA A 565 8.33 17.94 -32.80
CA ALA A 565 9.35 18.46 -31.91
C ALA A 565 8.87 19.79 -31.27
N PRO A 566 9.04 20.02 -29.94
CA PRO A 566 8.56 21.23 -29.27
C PRO A 566 9.08 22.55 -29.85
N GLU A 567 10.28 22.53 -30.42
CA GLU A 567 10.93 23.67 -31.06
C GLU A 567 10.48 23.90 -32.51
N SER A 568 9.77 22.94 -33.10
CA SER A 568 9.41 22.99 -34.52
C SER A 568 8.20 23.88 -34.81
N THR A 569 8.15 24.38 -36.04
CA THR A 569 7.01 25.13 -36.59
C THR A 569 6.46 24.39 -37.81
N ALA A 570 5.23 24.71 -38.20
CA ALA A 570 4.63 24.10 -39.39
C ALA A 570 5.42 24.48 -40.64
N GLY A 571 5.89 23.47 -41.38
CA GLY A 571 6.76 23.65 -42.54
C GLY A 571 6.85 22.42 -43.42
N VAL A 572 8.00 22.28 -44.10
CA VAL A 572 8.24 21.17 -45.03
C VAL A 572 8.36 19.85 -44.29
N TYR A 573 9.17 19.80 -43.23
CA TYR A 573 9.48 18.57 -42.48
C TYR A 573 8.60 18.35 -41.27
N HIS A 574 8.24 19.43 -40.56
CA HIS A 574 7.47 19.36 -39.32
C HIS A 574 6.07 19.92 -39.47
N TYR A 575 5.14 19.39 -38.69
CA TYR A 575 3.77 19.88 -38.58
C TYR A 575 3.22 19.69 -37.16
N PRO A 576 3.49 20.64 -36.24
CA PRO A 576 2.83 20.66 -34.95
C PRO A 576 1.34 20.94 -35.14
N GLY A 577 0.51 19.99 -34.75
CA GLY A 577 -0.94 20.12 -34.83
C GLY A 577 -1.60 19.53 -33.60
N SER A 578 -2.58 20.25 -33.06
CA SER A 578 -3.39 19.84 -31.92
C SER A 578 -4.86 19.92 -32.30
N TYR A 579 -5.64 18.91 -31.92
CA TYR A 579 -7.04 18.78 -32.36
C TYR A 579 -7.95 18.38 -31.20
N LEU A 580 -9.05 19.10 -31.04
CA LEU A 580 -10.10 18.80 -30.07
C LEU A 580 -11.20 17.96 -30.73
N ALA A 581 -11.67 16.94 -30.02
CA ALA A 581 -12.73 16.07 -30.48
C ALA A 581 -14.01 16.87 -30.78
N GLY A 582 -14.53 16.73 -32.01
CA GLY A 582 -15.77 17.41 -32.43
C GLY A 582 -15.64 18.92 -32.66
N LEU A 583 -14.43 19.47 -32.72
CA LEU A 583 -14.21 20.89 -33.02
C LEU A 583 -14.05 21.10 -34.53
N TYR A 584 -15.18 21.30 -35.19
CA TYR A 584 -15.27 21.56 -36.62
C TYR A 584 -15.55 23.03 -36.91
N ASN A 585 -15.06 23.52 -38.05
CA ASN A 585 -15.38 24.84 -38.58
C ASN A 585 -15.51 24.78 -40.10
N CYS A 586 -16.39 25.61 -40.65
CA CYS A 586 -16.68 25.60 -42.08
C CYS A 586 -16.07 26.82 -42.78
N LEU A 587 -15.35 26.59 -43.88
CA LEU A 587 -14.70 27.64 -44.66
C LEU A 587 -15.18 27.63 -46.11
N GLU A 588 -15.21 28.82 -46.70
CA GLU A 588 -15.48 29.05 -48.11
C GLU A 588 -14.17 29.31 -48.86
N SER A 589 -14.02 28.65 -50.00
CA SER A 589 -12.90 28.79 -50.93
C SER A 589 -13.43 29.15 -52.32
N SER A 590 -12.66 29.93 -53.08
CA SER A 590 -12.91 30.16 -54.51
C SER A 590 -11.82 29.46 -55.32
N VAL A 591 -12.16 28.35 -55.97
CA VAL A 591 -11.23 27.55 -56.79
C VAL A 591 -11.77 27.47 -58.21
N ASP A 592 -10.97 27.88 -59.19
CA ASP A 592 -11.33 27.86 -60.63
C ASP A 592 -12.71 28.50 -60.92
N GLY A 593 -12.95 29.68 -60.34
CA GLY A 593 -14.21 30.42 -60.47
C GLY A 593 -15.43 29.79 -59.78
N ARG A 594 -15.25 28.68 -59.05
CA ARG A 594 -16.31 28.03 -58.28
C ARG A 594 -16.14 28.27 -56.79
N ARG A 595 -17.27 28.56 -56.15
CA ARG A 595 -17.37 28.62 -54.69
C ARG A 595 -17.50 27.21 -54.13
N ILE A 596 -16.61 26.85 -53.21
CA ILE A 596 -16.58 25.56 -52.52
C ILE A 596 -16.64 25.82 -51.02
N VAL A 597 -17.51 25.09 -50.34
CA VAL A 597 -17.67 25.17 -48.89
C VAL A 597 -17.25 23.82 -48.33
N ASN A 598 -16.33 23.83 -47.35
CA ASN A 598 -15.81 22.63 -46.72
C ASN A 598 -15.84 22.79 -45.22
N GLU A 599 -16.37 21.80 -44.52
CA GLU A 599 -16.13 21.64 -43.08
C GLU A 599 -14.83 20.86 -42.83
N SER A 600 -14.12 21.22 -41.76
CA SER A 600 -12.89 20.55 -41.33
C SER A 600 -12.73 20.63 -39.82
N ILE A 601 -12.10 19.60 -39.23
CA ILE A 601 -11.58 19.69 -37.87
C ILE A 601 -10.54 20.81 -37.81
N VAL A 602 -10.52 21.59 -36.74
CA VAL A 602 -9.64 22.75 -36.62
C VAL A 602 -8.35 22.36 -35.92
N ASN A 603 -7.20 22.74 -36.49
CA ASN A 603 -5.94 22.80 -35.75
C ASN A 603 -6.01 23.96 -34.75
N VAL A 604 -6.01 23.65 -33.45
CA VAL A 604 -6.09 24.67 -32.38
C VAL A 604 -4.72 25.29 -32.11
N PRO A 605 -4.62 26.38 -31.31
CA PRO A 605 -3.32 27.01 -31.03
C PRO A 605 -2.23 25.99 -30.65
N ASN A 606 -1.01 26.28 -31.07
CA ASN A 606 0.12 25.40 -30.82
C ASN A 606 0.68 25.68 -29.43
N TRP A 607 0.42 24.74 -28.52
CA TRP A 607 0.96 24.77 -27.16
C TRP A 607 2.40 24.30 -27.06
N LEU A 608 2.94 23.58 -28.06
CA LEU A 608 4.25 22.91 -27.95
C LEU A 608 5.42 23.87 -27.88
N CYS A 609 5.29 25.08 -28.48
CA CYS A 609 6.35 26.05 -28.73
C CYS A 609 7.31 26.20 -27.53
N THR A 610 8.41 25.45 -27.58
CA THR A 610 9.44 25.43 -26.54
C THR A 610 10.79 25.25 -27.22
N SER A 611 11.64 26.27 -27.16
CA SER A 611 12.95 26.28 -27.81
C SER A 611 14.01 26.87 -26.89
N LEU A 612 15.27 26.67 -27.24
CA LEU A 612 16.43 27.14 -26.48
C LEU A 612 17.38 27.93 -27.38
N ARG A 613 18.17 28.81 -26.79
CA ARG A 613 19.38 29.39 -27.41
C ARG A 613 20.42 29.67 -26.33
N VAL A 614 21.68 29.72 -26.74
CA VAL A 614 22.80 30.04 -25.86
C VAL A 614 23.24 31.48 -26.10
N ASP A 615 23.31 32.27 -25.02
CA ASP A 615 23.65 33.69 -25.03
C ASP A 615 22.87 34.47 -26.12
N ASP A 616 23.60 35.05 -27.08
CA ASP A 616 23.08 35.81 -28.21
C ASP A 616 22.99 35.00 -29.52
N GLY A 617 23.11 33.68 -29.45
CA GLY A 617 22.97 32.77 -30.57
C GLY A 617 21.55 32.67 -31.13
N ASP A 618 21.41 31.87 -32.19
CA ASP A 618 20.13 31.58 -32.83
C ASP A 618 19.28 30.61 -32.01
N TRP A 619 17.96 30.67 -32.19
CA TRP A 619 17.05 29.67 -31.62
C TRP A 619 17.32 28.30 -32.22
N PHE A 620 17.30 27.28 -31.37
CA PHE A 620 17.58 25.91 -31.75
C PHE A 620 16.68 25.47 -32.91
N ASN A 621 17.34 25.03 -33.97
CA ASN A 621 16.74 24.42 -35.14
C ASN A 621 17.52 23.15 -35.45
N ILE A 622 16.86 21.99 -35.35
CA ILE A 622 17.49 20.69 -35.59
C ILE A 622 18.10 20.56 -37.01
N ASP A 623 17.55 21.27 -37.99
CA ASP A 623 18.05 21.26 -39.37
C ASP A 623 19.32 22.12 -39.56
N ALA A 624 19.72 22.89 -38.55
CA ALA A 624 20.85 23.83 -38.60
C ALA A 624 22.04 23.41 -37.72
N VAL A 625 21.97 22.25 -37.06
CA VAL A 625 22.99 21.77 -36.12
C VAL A 625 23.59 20.43 -36.57
N GLU A 626 24.77 20.10 -36.06
CA GLU A 626 25.33 18.76 -36.22
C GLU A 626 24.74 17.82 -35.16
N ILE A 627 24.03 16.78 -35.58
CA ILE A 627 23.39 15.80 -34.68
C ILE A 627 24.35 14.63 -34.43
N HIS A 628 24.66 14.39 -33.15
CA HIS A 628 25.49 13.26 -32.70
C HIS A 628 24.67 12.05 -32.28
N ASP A 629 23.53 12.28 -31.62
CA ASP A 629 22.60 11.25 -31.18
C ASP A 629 21.16 11.74 -31.34
N PHE A 630 20.27 10.82 -31.73
CA PHE A 630 18.84 11.08 -31.83
C PHE A 630 18.07 9.81 -31.53
N LEU A 631 17.18 9.90 -30.53
CA LEU A 631 16.28 8.84 -30.14
C LEU A 631 14.88 9.42 -29.93
N GLN A 632 13.86 8.78 -30.49
CA GLN A 632 12.47 9.09 -30.22
C GLN A 632 11.71 7.81 -29.86
N GLU A 633 11.00 7.83 -28.74
CA GLU A 633 10.31 6.67 -28.16
C GLU A 633 8.88 7.03 -27.75
N LEU A 634 7.94 6.16 -28.09
CA LEU A 634 6.57 6.19 -27.60
C LEU A 634 6.36 4.97 -26.73
N ASP A 635 6.26 5.18 -25.43
CA ASP A 635 5.81 4.17 -24.48
C ASP A 635 4.28 4.09 -24.56
N MET A 636 3.78 3.09 -25.27
CA MET A 636 2.35 2.85 -25.47
C MET A 636 1.68 2.34 -24.19
N ARG A 637 2.44 1.74 -23.28
CA ARG A 637 1.92 1.21 -22.01
C ARG A 637 1.58 2.34 -21.05
N ARG A 638 2.42 3.38 -21.05
CA ARG A 638 2.32 4.54 -20.16
C ARG A 638 1.73 5.78 -20.83
N GLY A 639 1.69 5.83 -22.16
CA GLY A 639 1.21 6.97 -22.94
C GLY A 639 2.17 8.16 -23.01
N ILE A 640 3.47 7.89 -22.90
CA ILE A 640 4.52 8.91 -22.82
C ILE A 640 5.33 8.93 -24.12
N LEU A 641 5.49 10.12 -24.68
CA LEU A 641 6.41 10.39 -25.78
C LEU A 641 7.70 10.99 -25.24
N SER A 642 8.83 10.35 -25.53
CA SER A 642 10.17 10.80 -25.17
C SER A 642 11.04 11.03 -26.39
N ARG A 643 11.94 12.01 -26.30
CA ARG A 643 12.92 12.33 -27.34
C ARG A 643 14.23 12.78 -26.71
N THR A 644 15.34 12.24 -27.19
CA THR A 644 16.70 12.65 -26.82
C THR A 644 17.43 13.08 -28.08
N VAL A 645 18.10 14.25 -28.02
CA VAL A 645 18.93 14.77 -29.09
C VAL A 645 20.22 15.31 -28.49
N THR A 646 21.36 14.85 -28.98
CA THR A 646 22.67 15.46 -28.68
C THR A 646 23.17 16.12 -29.93
N PHE A 647 23.50 17.41 -29.87
CA PHE A 647 23.91 18.19 -31.04
C PHE A 647 25.03 19.17 -30.71
N THR A 648 25.71 19.63 -31.75
CA THR A 648 26.67 20.74 -31.71
C THR A 648 26.18 21.87 -32.60
N ASP A 649 26.18 23.10 -32.08
CA ASP A 649 25.83 24.30 -32.85
C ASP A 649 27.02 24.88 -33.64
N ASP A 650 26.81 25.99 -34.34
CA ASP A 650 27.83 26.68 -35.15
C ASP A 650 28.97 27.30 -34.33
N ARG A 651 28.82 27.36 -33.00
CA ARG A 651 29.82 27.84 -32.03
C ARG A 651 30.56 26.70 -31.34
N GLU A 652 30.44 25.47 -31.84
CA GLU A 652 31.04 24.24 -31.28
C GLU A 652 30.53 23.92 -29.87
N GLN A 653 29.37 24.45 -29.48
CA GLN A 653 28.73 24.17 -28.20
C GLN A 653 27.90 22.90 -28.31
N ARG A 654 28.31 21.87 -27.57
CA ARG A 654 27.63 20.58 -27.49
C ARG A 654 26.56 20.61 -26.41
N THR A 655 25.34 20.28 -26.78
CA THR A 655 24.18 20.29 -25.90
C THR A 655 23.41 18.98 -26.04
N ARG A 656 23.03 18.39 -24.90
CA ARG A 656 22.09 17.28 -24.85
C ARG A 656 20.72 17.78 -24.40
N LEU A 657 19.71 17.44 -25.19
CA LEU A 657 18.31 17.81 -25.01
C LEU A 657 17.51 16.53 -24.79
N GLU A 658 16.83 16.43 -23.65
CA GLU A 658 15.95 15.32 -23.31
C GLU A 658 14.55 15.86 -23.06
N GLN A 659 13.56 15.32 -23.75
CA GLN A 659 12.19 15.79 -23.72
C GLN A 659 11.27 14.61 -23.42
N ARG A 660 10.29 14.80 -22.54
CA ARG A 660 9.20 13.85 -22.34
C ARG A 660 7.87 14.57 -22.21
N ARG A 661 6.81 14.01 -22.79
CA ARG A 661 5.48 14.62 -22.74
C ARG A 661 4.35 13.60 -22.77
N PHE A 662 3.20 14.03 -22.28
CA PHE A 662 1.97 13.27 -22.27
C PHE A 662 0.76 14.20 -22.29
N VAL A 663 -0.35 13.74 -22.87
CA VAL A 663 -1.68 14.34 -22.69
C VAL A 663 -2.38 13.56 -21.58
N SER A 664 -2.79 14.24 -20.49
CA SER A 664 -3.23 13.55 -19.28
C SER A 664 -4.47 12.70 -19.55
N MET A 665 -4.39 11.40 -19.23
CA MET A 665 -5.53 10.49 -19.29
C MET A 665 -6.37 10.58 -18.01
N ARG A 666 -5.85 11.21 -16.95
CA ARG A 666 -6.60 11.52 -15.73
C ARG A 666 -7.42 12.79 -15.87
N SER A 667 -6.77 13.86 -16.34
CA SER A 667 -7.33 15.22 -16.39
C SER A 667 -7.47 15.65 -17.85
N PRO A 668 -8.70 15.64 -18.41
CA PRO A 668 -8.89 15.72 -19.86
C PRO A 668 -8.33 16.97 -20.52
N HIS A 669 -8.22 18.07 -19.75
CA HIS A 669 -7.77 19.36 -20.26
C HIS A 669 -6.25 19.57 -20.15
N LEU A 670 -5.51 18.74 -19.43
CA LEU A 670 -4.10 18.98 -19.11
C LEU A 670 -3.12 18.21 -20.00
N VAL A 671 -2.00 18.85 -20.33
CA VAL A 671 -0.86 18.27 -21.03
C VAL A 671 0.44 18.77 -20.41
N GLY A 672 1.41 17.88 -20.27
CA GLY A 672 2.72 18.17 -19.70
C GLY A 672 3.83 17.98 -20.72
N LEU A 673 4.81 18.88 -20.73
CA LEU A 673 6.10 18.75 -21.40
C LEU A 673 7.20 19.03 -20.38
N GLU A 674 8.11 18.09 -20.20
CA GLU A 674 9.36 18.30 -19.49
C GLU A 674 10.51 18.30 -20.49
N THR A 675 11.44 19.24 -20.34
CA THR A 675 12.64 19.36 -21.16
C THR A 675 13.85 19.54 -20.26
N THR A 676 14.82 18.64 -20.34
CA THR A 676 16.11 18.75 -19.66
C THR A 676 17.17 19.13 -20.67
N ILE A 677 17.92 20.18 -20.36
CA ILE A 677 19.02 20.69 -21.18
C ILE A 677 20.30 20.50 -20.39
N THR A 678 21.25 19.75 -20.95
CA THR A 678 22.58 19.52 -20.38
C THR A 678 23.63 20.18 -21.28
N PRO A 679 24.29 21.26 -20.82
CA PRO A 679 25.41 21.86 -21.54
C PRO A 679 26.64 20.95 -21.38
N GLU A 680 27.10 20.27 -22.43
CA GLU A 680 28.13 19.23 -22.28
C GLU A 680 29.56 19.80 -22.25
N ASN A 681 29.82 20.93 -22.91
CA ASN A 681 31.16 21.52 -23.02
C ASN A 681 31.16 23.06 -22.93
N TRP A 682 30.10 23.66 -22.37
CA TRP A 682 29.95 25.11 -22.32
C TRP A 682 29.27 25.57 -21.03
N SER A 683 29.45 26.84 -20.70
CA SER A 683 28.76 27.55 -19.61
C SER A 683 28.38 28.93 -20.11
N GLY A 684 27.26 29.48 -19.65
CA GLY A 684 26.74 30.74 -20.19
C GLY A 684 25.30 31.01 -19.77
N ASN A 685 24.64 31.93 -20.48
CA ASN A 685 23.22 32.19 -20.26
C ASN A 685 22.38 31.35 -21.22
N LEU A 686 21.62 30.42 -20.66
CA LEU A 686 20.61 29.67 -21.38
C LEU A 686 19.33 30.51 -21.46
N HIS A 687 18.83 30.71 -22.67
CA HIS A 687 17.54 31.32 -22.92
C HIS A 687 16.54 30.24 -23.33
N ILE A 688 15.44 30.15 -22.58
CA ILE A 688 14.34 29.21 -22.84
C ILE A 688 13.14 30.01 -23.34
N LEU A 689 12.73 29.77 -24.58
CA LEU A 689 11.46 30.28 -25.10
C LEU A 689 10.36 29.30 -24.73
N SER A 690 9.34 29.76 -24.01
CA SER A 690 8.10 29.01 -23.79
C SER A 690 6.92 29.85 -24.27
N ALA A 691 6.24 29.40 -25.32
CA ALA A 691 5.24 30.19 -26.03
C ALA A 691 3.94 29.43 -26.34
N LEU A 692 2.93 30.18 -26.78
CA LEU A 692 1.67 29.73 -27.35
C LEU A 692 1.47 30.47 -28.68
N ASP A 693 1.14 29.73 -29.74
CA ASP A 693 0.94 30.28 -31.08
C ASP A 693 -0.49 30.03 -31.59
N GLY A 694 -1.28 31.09 -31.71
CA GLY A 694 -2.65 31.02 -32.22
C GLY A 694 -2.75 31.21 -33.73
N TRP A 695 -1.65 31.57 -34.42
CA TRP A 695 -1.65 31.80 -35.86
C TRP A 695 -1.37 30.49 -36.62
N VAL A 696 -2.25 29.52 -36.43
CA VAL A 696 -2.16 28.19 -37.05
C VAL A 696 -3.15 28.04 -38.21
N ASP A 697 -2.74 27.32 -39.25
CA ASP A 697 -3.56 27.00 -40.42
C ASP A 697 -3.58 25.49 -40.69
N ASN A 698 -4.70 24.98 -41.19
CA ASN A 698 -4.87 23.58 -41.58
C ASN A 698 -4.15 23.27 -42.92
N THR A 699 -2.85 23.00 -42.89
CA THR A 699 -2.01 22.88 -44.09
C THR A 699 -1.28 21.56 -44.22
N LEU A 700 -1.55 20.58 -43.35
CA LEU A 700 -0.85 19.29 -43.33
C LEU A 700 -1.03 18.52 -44.64
N VAL A 701 -2.22 18.60 -45.24
CA VAL A 701 -2.57 17.83 -46.44
C VAL A 701 -2.33 18.69 -47.68
N SER A 702 -1.30 18.35 -48.47
CA SER A 702 -0.92 19.11 -49.68
C SER A 702 -2.08 19.31 -50.67
N ARG A 703 -3.00 18.35 -50.77
CA ARG A 703 -4.19 18.44 -51.63
C ARG A 703 -5.14 19.59 -51.24
N TYR A 704 -5.11 20.06 -49.99
CA TYR A 704 -6.01 21.10 -49.48
C TYR A 704 -5.39 22.51 -49.50
N GLN A 705 -4.13 22.65 -49.91
CA GLN A 705 -3.42 23.94 -49.86
C GLN A 705 -4.08 25.06 -50.68
N GLN A 706 -4.84 24.72 -51.73
CA GLN A 706 -5.57 25.70 -52.54
C GLN A 706 -6.90 26.17 -51.90
N LEU A 707 -7.32 25.53 -50.81
CA LEU A 707 -8.50 25.89 -50.06
C LEU A 707 -8.17 26.95 -49.01
N ASN A 708 -9.19 27.65 -48.54
CA ASN A 708 -9.07 28.45 -47.33
C ASN A 708 -8.86 27.51 -46.14
N ASN A 709 -7.76 27.70 -45.41
CA ASN A 709 -7.33 26.86 -44.29
C ASN A 709 -7.22 27.64 -42.97
N HIS A 710 -7.60 28.92 -42.98
CA HIS A 710 -7.53 29.80 -41.82
C HIS A 710 -8.83 29.74 -41.03
N HIS A 711 -8.82 29.03 -39.91
CA HIS A 711 -10.02 28.75 -39.12
C HIS A 711 -10.20 29.66 -37.90
N LEU A 712 -9.12 30.26 -37.39
CA LEU A 712 -9.10 31.00 -36.13
C LEU A 712 -9.00 32.50 -36.38
N ASP A 713 -9.73 33.27 -35.60
CA ASP A 713 -9.77 34.74 -35.62
C ASP A 713 -9.82 35.29 -34.19
N ARG A 714 -9.81 36.62 -34.05
CA ARG A 714 -10.04 37.34 -32.77
C ARG A 714 -9.14 36.87 -31.63
N ILE A 715 -7.88 36.59 -31.97
CA ILE A 715 -6.91 36.06 -31.02
C ILE A 715 -6.59 37.13 -29.96
N ARG A 716 -6.69 36.74 -28.70
CA ARG A 716 -6.31 37.52 -27.51
C ARG A 716 -5.23 36.76 -26.75
N THR A 717 -4.30 37.48 -26.18
CA THR A 717 -3.21 36.93 -25.37
C THR A 717 -3.09 37.69 -24.05
N GLY A 718 -2.44 37.07 -23.07
CA GLY A 718 -2.04 37.77 -21.87
C GLY A 718 -1.30 36.88 -20.87
N VAL A 719 -1.06 37.45 -19.70
CA VAL A 719 -0.35 36.80 -18.58
C VAL A 719 -1.26 36.70 -17.36
N SER A 720 -1.05 35.67 -16.53
CA SER A 720 -1.66 35.53 -15.20
C SER A 720 -0.57 35.21 -14.18
N GLY A 721 -0.26 36.16 -13.30
CA GLY A 721 0.92 36.05 -12.44
C GLY A 721 2.24 36.09 -13.24
N LYS A 722 3.30 35.49 -12.69
CA LYS A 722 4.64 35.49 -13.31
C LYS A 722 4.88 34.32 -14.27
N GLU A 723 4.29 33.16 -14.00
CA GLU A 723 4.63 31.90 -14.67
C GLU A 723 3.66 31.48 -15.77
N ILE A 724 2.47 32.09 -15.83
CA ILE A 724 1.39 31.66 -16.71
C ILE A 724 1.20 32.66 -17.86
N ILE A 725 1.28 32.17 -19.08
CA ILE A 725 0.81 32.84 -20.31
C ILE A 725 -0.48 32.17 -20.78
N TRP A 726 -1.32 32.92 -21.48
CA TRP A 726 -2.56 32.38 -22.05
C TRP A 726 -2.87 32.99 -23.42
N ILE A 727 -3.59 32.22 -24.23
CA ILE A 727 -4.13 32.62 -25.52
C ILE A 727 -5.61 32.22 -25.59
N GLN A 728 -6.40 33.00 -26.31
CA GLN A 728 -7.79 32.71 -26.58
C GLN A 728 -8.12 33.08 -28.03
N ALA A 729 -8.70 32.16 -28.78
CA ALA A 729 -9.09 32.34 -30.18
C ALA A 729 -10.54 31.94 -30.40
N ASP A 730 -11.22 32.59 -31.36
CA ASP A 730 -12.54 32.19 -31.81
C ASP A 730 -12.41 31.55 -33.19
N THR A 731 -13.10 30.43 -33.44
CA THR A 731 -13.30 29.98 -34.82
C THR A 731 -14.13 31.00 -35.61
N ASN A 732 -13.73 31.27 -36.85
CA ASN A 732 -14.26 32.40 -37.61
C ASN A 732 -15.70 32.25 -38.10
N GLN A 733 -16.21 31.02 -38.22
CA GLN A 733 -17.58 30.74 -38.66
C GLN A 733 -18.44 30.08 -37.57
N SER A 734 -17.95 29.01 -36.94
CA SER A 734 -18.71 28.29 -35.91
C SER A 734 -18.72 29.01 -34.56
N HIS A 735 -17.84 30.01 -34.36
CA HIS A 735 -17.72 30.83 -33.15
C HIS A 735 -17.51 30.01 -31.86
N ILE A 736 -16.96 28.81 -32.00
CA ILE A 736 -16.40 28.05 -30.88
C ILE A 736 -15.15 28.79 -30.40
N ARG A 737 -15.12 29.11 -29.11
CA ARG A 737 -13.98 29.77 -28.48
C ARG A 737 -13.05 28.75 -27.85
N ILE A 738 -11.77 28.88 -28.09
CA ILE A 738 -10.70 28.01 -27.59
C ILE A 738 -9.80 28.85 -26.71
N ALA A 739 -9.38 28.33 -25.57
CA ALA A 739 -8.40 28.96 -24.71
C ALA A 739 -7.33 27.97 -24.28
N GLU A 740 -6.09 28.43 -24.28
CA GLU A 740 -4.96 27.69 -23.71
C GLU A 740 -4.28 28.56 -22.66
N ALA A 741 -3.85 27.92 -21.58
CA ALA A 741 -3.01 28.55 -20.57
C ALA A 741 -1.82 27.63 -20.33
N ALA A 742 -0.61 28.19 -20.24
CA ALA A 742 0.61 27.42 -20.00
C ALA A 742 1.41 28.01 -18.85
N ARG A 743 1.75 27.17 -17.87
CA ARG A 743 2.67 27.47 -16.76
C ARG A 743 4.05 26.89 -17.09
N THR A 744 5.08 27.71 -16.96
CA THR A 744 6.46 27.26 -17.17
C THR A 744 7.33 27.48 -15.94
N ARG A 745 7.98 26.42 -15.46
CA ARG A 745 8.90 26.42 -14.30
C ARG A 745 10.25 25.86 -14.71
N VAL A 746 11.33 26.38 -14.10
CA VAL A 746 12.70 25.98 -14.42
C VAL A 746 13.40 25.57 -13.12
N PHE A 747 14.10 24.44 -13.16
CA PHE A 747 14.73 23.83 -12.00
C PHE A 747 16.21 23.56 -12.25
N LYS A 748 17.04 23.75 -11.21
CA LYS A 748 18.42 23.26 -11.13
C LYS A 748 18.44 22.15 -10.07
N GLY A 749 18.56 20.89 -10.51
CA GLY A 749 18.27 19.75 -9.64
C GLY A 749 16.80 19.73 -9.19
N SER A 750 16.55 19.76 -7.88
CA SER A 750 15.21 19.87 -7.28
C SER A 750 14.80 21.31 -6.93
N GLU A 751 15.71 22.27 -7.05
CA GLU A 751 15.46 23.67 -6.67
C GLU A 751 14.75 24.43 -7.79
N LEU A 752 13.62 25.06 -7.49
CA LEU A 752 12.91 25.96 -8.40
C LEU A 752 13.69 27.28 -8.53
N MET A 753 13.99 27.68 -9.76
CA MET A 753 14.73 28.90 -10.04
C MET A 753 13.81 30.12 -10.19
N ASP A 754 14.12 31.22 -9.49
CA ASP A 754 13.53 32.55 -9.75
C ASP A 754 14.24 33.19 -10.96
N ALA A 755 13.97 32.65 -12.14
CA ALA A 755 14.57 33.08 -13.39
C ALA A 755 13.97 34.39 -13.91
N LYS A 756 14.79 35.20 -14.59
CA LYS A 756 14.33 36.43 -15.25
C LYS A 756 13.49 36.06 -16.47
N ARG A 757 12.30 36.66 -16.58
CA ARG A 757 11.33 36.38 -17.66
C ARG A 757 11.05 37.64 -18.46
N ASN A 758 11.34 37.61 -19.75
CA ASN A 758 11.01 38.69 -20.67
C ASN A 758 9.83 38.26 -21.54
N LEU A 759 8.76 39.06 -21.51
CA LEU A 759 7.58 38.78 -22.30
C LEU A 759 7.84 39.06 -23.79
N ARG A 760 7.46 38.13 -24.65
CA ARG A 760 7.50 38.24 -26.11
C ARG A 760 6.08 38.15 -26.66
N GLU A 761 5.52 39.29 -27.06
CA GLU A 761 4.18 39.37 -27.65
C GLU A 761 4.26 39.72 -29.14
N GLY A 762 3.43 39.05 -29.93
CA GLY A 762 3.23 39.29 -31.35
C GLY A 762 1.76 39.16 -31.73
N LEU A 763 1.44 39.38 -33.00
CA LEU A 763 0.08 39.19 -33.48
C LEU A 763 -0.30 37.70 -33.37
N GLY A 764 -1.20 37.37 -32.45
CA GLY A 764 -1.66 35.99 -32.24
C GLY A 764 -0.63 35.06 -31.58
N HIS A 765 0.46 35.60 -31.02
CA HIS A 765 1.53 34.83 -30.40
C HIS A 765 1.93 35.46 -29.06
N ILE A 766 2.18 34.63 -28.05
CA ILE A 766 2.69 35.06 -26.74
C ILE A 766 3.70 34.06 -26.20
N GLY A 767 4.80 34.54 -25.64
CA GLY A 767 5.78 33.68 -24.99
C GLY A 767 6.60 34.38 -23.93
N GLN A 768 7.30 33.60 -23.13
CA GLN A 768 8.30 34.06 -22.18
C GLN A 768 9.68 33.59 -22.64
N ASP A 769 10.62 34.53 -22.70
CA ASP A 769 12.06 34.27 -22.81
C ASP A 769 12.65 34.27 -21.40
N ILE A 770 12.94 33.07 -20.91
CA ILE A 770 13.39 32.80 -19.55
C ILE A 770 14.91 32.63 -19.57
N GLU A 771 15.61 33.53 -18.88
CA GLU A 771 17.07 33.61 -18.87
C GLU A 771 17.61 32.95 -17.59
N VAL A 772 18.51 31.97 -17.77
CA VAL A 772 19.06 31.15 -16.68
C VAL A 772 20.57 30.95 -16.86
N PRO A 773 21.40 31.26 -15.86
CA PRO A 773 22.83 30.93 -15.92
C PRO A 773 23.04 29.43 -15.74
N VAL A 774 23.88 28.84 -16.59
CA VAL A 774 24.20 27.41 -16.58
C VAL A 774 25.69 27.15 -16.56
N GLU A 775 26.07 26.04 -15.95
CA GLU A 775 27.45 25.55 -15.83
C GLU A 775 27.58 24.24 -16.59
N GLU A 776 28.75 24.01 -17.18
CA GLU A 776 29.09 22.79 -17.91
C GLU A 776 28.78 21.54 -17.07
N GLY A 777 28.16 20.55 -17.71
CA GLY A 777 27.75 19.29 -17.11
C GLY A 777 26.56 19.38 -16.16
N THR A 778 26.02 20.57 -15.88
CA THR A 778 24.91 20.74 -14.94
C THR A 778 23.57 20.84 -15.67
N PRO A 779 22.68 19.86 -15.55
CA PRO A 779 21.40 19.88 -16.24
C PRO A 779 20.44 20.93 -15.67
N VAL A 780 19.69 21.57 -16.56
CA VAL A 780 18.54 22.43 -16.21
C VAL A 780 17.27 21.77 -16.72
N ARG A 781 16.26 21.67 -15.86
CA ARG A 781 14.98 21.02 -16.16
C ARG A 781 13.88 22.06 -16.28
N ILE A 782 13.14 22.01 -17.37
CA ILE A 782 12.03 22.91 -17.70
C ILE A 782 10.75 22.10 -17.66
N GLU A 783 9.82 22.52 -16.82
CA GLU A 783 8.44 22.01 -16.81
C GLU A 783 7.55 23.02 -17.53
N LYS A 784 6.77 22.56 -18.51
CA LYS A 784 5.69 23.30 -19.14
C LYS A 784 4.41 22.49 -19.03
N ILE A 785 3.45 22.99 -18.26
CA ILE A 785 2.11 22.41 -18.13
C ILE A 785 1.12 23.33 -18.82
N CYS A 786 0.36 22.80 -19.77
CA CYS A 786 -0.66 23.53 -20.50
C CYS A 786 -2.04 22.94 -20.22
N SER A 787 -3.06 23.79 -20.21
CA SER A 787 -4.46 23.36 -20.32
C SER A 787 -5.08 23.85 -21.62
N ILE A 788 -6.01 23.07 -22.15
CA ILE A 788 -6.78 23.44 -23.34
C ILE A 788 -8.28 23.27 -23.05
N CYS A 789 -9.01 24.36 -23.15
CA CYS A 789 -10.46 24.41 -22.91
C CYS A 789 -11.19 25.05 -24.11
N SER A 790 -12.43 24.68 -24.32
CA SER A 790 -13.30 25.22 -25.36
C SER A 790 -14.65 25.67 -24.82
N SER A 791 -15.36 26.52 -25.55
CA SER A 791 -16.74 26.90 -25.21
C SER A 791 -17.75 25.75 -25.33
N LYS A 792 -17.32 24.56 -25.77
CA LYS A 792 -18.14 23.33 -25.75
C LYS A 792 -18.04 22.57 -24.43
N ASP A 793 -17.07 22.92 -23.59
CA ASP A 793 -16.86 22.21 -22.33
C ASP A 793 -18.01 22.46 -21.37
N ARG A 794 -18.32 21.44 -20.56
CA ARG A 794 -19.39 21.51 -19.58
C ARG A 794 -18.86 22.04 -18.26
N ALA A 795 -19.76 22.63 -17.47
CA ALA A 795 -19.47 23.12 -16.12
C ALA A 795 -18.37 24.21 -16.04
N ILE A 796 -18.10 24.91 -17.14
CA ILE A 796 -17.26 26.11 -17.17
C ILE A 796 -18.11 27.37 -17.40
N SER A 797 -17.67 28.51 -16.85
CA SER A 797 -18.31 29.81 -17.12
C SER A 797 -17.85 30.43 -18.44
N GLU A 798 -16.57 30.23 -18.78
CA GLU A 798 -15.90 30.78 -19.95
C GLU A 798 -14.60 29.97 -20.17
N SER A 799 -14.18 29.74 -21.42
CA SER A 799 -13.09 28.81 -21.72
C SER A 799 -11.73 29.24 -21.16
N LEU A 800 -11.42 30.54 -21.16
CA LEU A 800 -10.17 31.05 -20.57
C LEU A 800 -10.19 30.94 -19.04
N VAL A 801 -11.33 31.19 -18.41
CA VAL A 801 -11.49 30.99 -16.96
C VAL A 801 -11.30 29.51 -16.58
N GLY A 802 -11.80 28.59 -17.43
CA GLY A 802 -11.54 27.16 -17.30
C GLY A 802 -10.06 26.83 -17.40
N ALA A 803 -9.42 27.23 -18.51
CA ALA A 803 -8.01 26.94 -18.76
C ALA A 803 -7.09 27.48 -17.65
N LEU A 804 -7.27 28.74 -17.25
CA LEU A 804 -6.49 29.33 -16.16
C LEU A 804 -6.66 28.56 -14.83
N ARG A 805 -7.89 28.12 -14.53
CA ARG A 805 -8.17 27.36 -13.30
C ARG A 805 -7.50 25.98 -13.31
N GLU A 806 -7.54 25.27 -14.43
CA GLU A 806 -6.93 23.94 -14.55
C GLU A 806 -5.41 24.03 -14.35
N VAL A 807 -4.73 25.00 -14.97
CA VAL A 807 -3.27 25.17 -14.85
C VAL A 807 -2.85 25.67 -13.47
N ASP A 808 -3.63 26.57 -12.87
CA ASP A 808 -3.36 27.10 -11.53
C ASP A 808 -3.42 25.99 -10.47
N ARG A 809 -4.32 25.02 -10.64
CA ARG A 809 -4.48 23.85 -9.77
C ARG A 809 -3.62 22.65 -10.14
N ALA A 810 -2.98 22.69 -11.29
CA ALA A 810 -2.18 21.58 -11.77
C ALA A 810 -0.98 21.38 -10.83
N GLU A 811 -0.75 20.13 -10.45
CA GLU A 811 0.43 19.72 -9.68
C GLU A 811 1.69 19.84 -10.53
N ASP A 812 2.84 19.39 -10.04
CA ASP A 812 4.07 19.34 -10.85
C ASP A 812 4.00 18.24 -11.93
N PHE A 813 4.95 18.27 -12.86
CA PHE A 813 5.03 17.32 -13.96
C PHE A 813 5.09 15.86 -13.47
N GLY A 814 5.83 15.60 -12.40
CA GLY A 814 6.02 14.25 -11.85
C GLY A 814 4.70 13.68 -11.39
N GLN A 815 4.00 14.40 -10.52
CA GLN A 815 2.70 13.97 -9.99
C GLN A 815 1.65 13.83 -11.10
N LEU A 816 1.58 14.77 -12.05
CA LEU A 816 0.64 14.66 -13.19
C LEU A 816 0.98 13.46 -14.09
N CYS A 817 2.26 13.14 -14.25
CA CYS A 817 2.71 11.97 -15.01
C CYS A 817 2.29 10.68 -14.30
N ASP A 818 2.43 10.61 -12.98
CA ASP A 818 2.02 9.43 -12.19
C ASP A 818 0.51 9.21 -12.25
N GLU A 819 -0.28 10.27 -12.12
CA GLU A 819 -1.74 10.20 -12.31
C GLU A 819 -2.15 9.79 -13.73
N HIS A 820 -1.44 10.27 -14.75
CA HIS A 820 -1.63 9.88 -16.15
C HIS A 820 -1.32 8.39 -16.37
N MET A 821 -0.19 7.90 -15.85
CA MET A 821 0.21 6.49 -15.98
C MET A 821 -0.79 5.57 -15.28
N SER A 822 -1.26 5.95 -14.09
CA SER A 822 -2.30 5.20 -13.37
C SER A 822 -3.61 5.11 -14.19
N ALA A 823 -4.02 6.21 -14.83
CA ALA A 823 -5.19 6.21 -15.70
C ALA A 823 -5.01 5.33 -16.97
N TRP A 824 -3.78 5.23 -17.50
CA TRP A 824 -3.48 4.27 -18.58
C TRP A 824 -3.48 2.83 -18.10
N ASP A 825 -2.96 2.54 -16.90
CA ASP A 825 -3.06 1.22 -16.31
C ASP A 825 -4.52 0.76 -16.24
N ASP A 826 -5.42 1.67 -15.82
CA ASP A 826 -6.87 1.42 -15.75
C ASP A 826 -7.47 1.02 -17.07
N LEU A 827 -7.05 1.72 -18.11
CA LEU A 827 -7.52 1.48 -19.46
C LEU A 827 -6.96 0.15 -20.00
N TRP A 828 -5.68 -0.12 -19.80
CA TRP A 828 -5.04 -1.37 -20.25
C TRP A 828 -5.62 -2.60 -19.58
N ARG A 829 -5.87 -2.59 -18.26
CA ARG A 829 -6.53 -3.73 -17.60
C ARG A 829 -7.88 -4.10 -18.19
N ARG A 830 -8.59 -3.11 -18.74
CA ARG A 830 -9.89 -3.33 -19.38
C ARG A 830 -9.76 -3.75 -20.84
N CYS A 831 -8.78 -3.19 -21.55
CA CYS A 831 -8.73 -3.19 -23.01
C CYS A 831 -7.61 -4.06 -23.61
N GLN A 832 -6.62 -4.48 -22.82
CA GLN A 832 -5.49 -5.27 -23.29
C GLN A 832 -5.94 -6.59 -23.91
N ILE A 833 -5.24 -6.97 -24.97
CA ILE A 833 -5.35 -8.26 -25.63
C ILE A 833 -3.95 -8.86 -25.65
N GLU A 834 -3.78 -9.97 -24.94
CA GLU A 834 -2.54 -10.73 -24.97
C GLU A 834 -2.55 -11.69 -26.16
N VAL A 835 -1.39 -11.81 -26.81
CA VAL A 835 -1.19 -12.72 -27.93
C VAL A 835 0.00 -13.60 -27.61
N GLU A 836 -0.24 -14.92 -27.50
CA GLU A 836 0.84 -15.90 -27.44
C GLU A 836 1.48 -15.99 -28.83
N THR A 837 2.69 -15.46 -28.97
CA THR A 837 3.41 -15.45 -30.25
C THR A 837 4.92 -15.48 -30.04
N ASP A 838 5.61 -16.19 -30.92
CA ASP A 838 7.08 -16.17 -31.02
C ASP A 838 7.60 -14.86 -31.66
N HIS A 839 6.71 -14.01 -32.19
CA HIS A 839 7.04 -12.77 -32.89
C HIS A 839 6.56 -11.53 -32.11
N THR A 840 7.47 -10.94 -31.34
CA THR A 840 7.22 -9.77 -30.46
C THR A 840 6.62 -8.57 -31.21
N TRP A 841 6.97 -8.39 -32.49
CA TRP A 841 6.40 -7.37 -33.39
C TRP A 841 4.87 -7.47 -33.52
N THR A 842 4.29 -8.67 -33.52
CA THR A 842 2.83 -8.84 -33.65
C THR A 842 2.10 -8.23 -32.44
N ALA A 843 2.63 -8.48 -31.25
CA ALA A 843 2.11 -7.88 -30.02
C ALA A 843 2.32 -6.36 -30.02
N GLN A 844 3.48 -5.88 -30.50
CA GLN A 844 3.77 -4.46 -30.64
C GLN A 844 2.78 -3.73 -31.55
N ILE A 845 2.49 -4.24 -32.74
CA ILE A 845 1.49 -3.64 -33.66
C ILE A 845 0.11 -3.61 -33.02
N LEU A 846 -0.29 -4.70 -32.36
CA LEU A 846 -1.59 -4.78 -31.73
C LEU A 846 -1.70 -3.72 -30.63
N ASN A 847 -0.68 -3.59 -29.79
CA ASN A 847 -0.60 -2.56 -28.77
C ASN A 847 -0.63 -1.15 -29.38
N LEU A 848 0.05 -0.93 -30.52
CA LEU A 848 0.01 0.34 -31.24
C LEU A 848 -1.39 0.69 -31.74
N HIS A 849 -2.10 -0.27 -32.33
CA HIS A 849 -3.48 -0.06 -32.77
C HIS A 849 -4.43 0.21 -31.61
N LEU A 850 -4.32 -0.56 -30.53
CA LEU A 850 -5.13 -0.37 -29.32
C LEU A 850 -4.82 0.98 -28.66
N PHE A 851 -3.56 1.35 -28.55
CA PHE A 851 -3.13 2.64 -28.03
C PHE A 851 -3.76 3.79 -28.81
N HIS A 852 -3.61 3.81 -30.14
CA HIS A 852 -4.21 4.85 -31.00
C HIS A 852 -5.73 4.90 -30.95
N LEU A 853 -6.40 3.74 -30.85
CA LEU A 853 -7.85 3.69 -30.67
C LEU A 853 -8.26 4.34 -29.34
N LEU A 854 -7.61 3.95 -28.25
CA LEU A 854 -7.92 4.36 -26.90
C LEU A 854 -7.63 5.84 -26.62
N GLN A 855 -6.60 6.41 -27.23
CA GLN A 855 -6.36 7.87 -27.15
C GLN A 855 -7.26 8.69 -28.08
N THR A 856 -7.86 8.08 -29.11
CA THR A 856 -8.82 8.75 -29.99
C THR A 856 -10.21 8.77 -29.36
N VAL A 857 -10.62 7.64 -28.78
CA VAL A 857 -11.90 7.48 -28.09
C VAL A 857 -11.68 6.80 -26.75
N SER A 858 -11.73 7.62 -25.69
CA SER A 858 -11.50 7.19 -24.31
C SER A 858 -12.78 7.38 -23.48
N THR A 859 -12.68 7.17 -22.17
CA THR A 859 -13.74 7.54 -21.23
C THR A 859 -14.06 9.03 -21.25
N HIS A 860 -13.12 9.90 -21.65
CA HIS A 860 -13.37 11.34 -21.82
C HIS A 860 -14.24 11.67 -23.02
N SER A 861 -14.38 10.74 -23.97
CA SER A 861 -15.30 10.90 -25.11
C SER A 861 -16.77 10.65 -24.72
N ILE A 862 -17.02 10.09 -23.52
CA ILE A 862 -18.39 9.85 -23.03
C ILE A 862 -19.10 11.19 -22.87
N ASP A 863 -20.35 11.21 -23.34
CA ASP A 863 -21.22 12.39 -23.37
C ASP A 863 -20.75 13.56 -24.25
N LEU A 864 -19.53 13.55 -24.79
CA LEU A 864 -19.12 14.50 -25.82
C LEU A 864 -19.97 14.27 -27.08
N ASP A 865 -20.16 15.34 -27.85
CA ASP A 865 -20.91 15.28 -29.10
C ASP A 865 -19.97 14.99 -30.28
N VAL A 866 -19.39 13.78 -30.27
CA VAL A 866 -18.29 13.38 -31.13
C VAL A 866 -18.55 12.01 -31.77
N GLY A 867 -18.05 11.83 -32.99
CA GLY A 867 -17.90 10.52 -33.63
C GLY A 867 -16.41 10.15 -33.75
N VAL A 868 -16.09 9.06 -34.45
CA VAL A 868 -14.69 8.65 -34.67
C VAL A 868 -14.17 9.00 -36.06
N PRO A 869 -13.17 9.88 -36.19
CA PRO A 869 -12.55 10.16 -37.49
C PRO A 869 -11.76 8.95 -37.99
N PRO A 870 -11.73 8.66 -39.30
CA PRO A 870 -10.95 7.56 -39.89
C PRO A 870 -9.44 7.61 -39.62
N ARG A 871 -8.91 8.77 -39.24
CA ARG A 871 -7.50 9.01 -38.90
C ARG A 871 -7.31 9.39 -37.43
N GLY A 872 -8.33 9.18 -36.61
CA GLY A 872 -8.41 9.68 -35.24
C GLY A 872 -8.15 11.18 -35.16
N LEU A 873 -7.51 11.61 -34.07
CA LEU A 873 -7.12 13.01 -33.83
C LEU A 873 -5.64 13.26 -34.19
N HIS A 874 -5.09 12.48 -35.13
CA HIS A 874 -3.65 12.47 -35.43
C HIS A 874 -3.26 13.40 -36.60
N GLY A 875 -4.23 14.02 -37.27
CA GLY A 875 -4.00 14.90 -38.41
C GLY A 875 -5.26 15.22 -39.20
N GLU A 876 -5.07 15.88 -40.34
CA GLU A 876 -6.14 16.55 -41.10
C GLU A 876 -6.62 15.76 -42.32
N ALA A 877 -6.07 14.56 -42.56
CA ALA A 877 -6.54 13.70 -43.64
C ALA A 877 -8.02 13.34 -43.44
N TYR A 878 -8.79 13.30 -44.53
CA TYR A 878 -10.27 13.27 -44.52
C TYR A 878 -10.92 14.42 -43.73
N ARG A 879 -10.17 15.50 -43.47
CA ARG A 879 -10.62 16.70 -42.73
C ARG A 879 -11.16 16.40 -41.33
N GLY A 880 -10.78 15.26 -40.76
CA GLY A 880 -11.30 14.78 -39.48
C GLY A 880 -12.79 14.45 -39.48
N LEU A 881 -13.44 14.32 -40.65
CA LEU A 881 -14.86 14.04 -40.76
C LEU A 881 -15.17 12.58 -40.42
N ILE A 882 -16.38 12.34 -39.92
CA ILE A 882 -16.84 11.04 -39.44
C ILE A 882 -17.49 10.26 -40.58
N MET A 883 -17.01 9.03 -40.80
CA MET A 883 -17.50 8.12 -41.83
C MET A 883 -18.07 6.85 -41.17
N TRP A 884 -18.39 5.82 -41.94
CA TRP A 884 -18.86 4.52 -41.44
C TRP A 884 -17.85 3.76 -40.55
N ASP A 885 -16.61 4.23 -40.43
CA ASP A 885 -15.46 3.56 -39.79
C ASP A 885 -15.70 3.09 -38.35
N GLU A 886 -16.67 3.69 -37.66
CA GLU A 886 -17.14 3.26 -36.34
C GLU A 886 -17.53 1.77 -36.30
N ILE A 887 -18.01 1.19 -37.41
CA ILE A 887 -18.35 -0.24 -37.50
C ILE A 887 -17.14 -1.17 -37.31
N PHE A 888 -15.92 -0.69 -37.58
CA PHE A 888 -14.71 -1.51 -37.44
C PHE A 888 -14.22 -1.58 -35.99
N ILE A 889 -14.55 -0.57 -35.17
CA ILE A 889 -14.08 -0.47 -33.78
C ILE A 889 -15.16 -0.88 -32.77
N PHE A 890 -16.44 -0.79 -33.13
CA PHE A 890 -17.55 -1.19 -32.26
C PHE A 890 -17.46 -2.65 -31.78
N PRO A 891 -17.05 -3.65 -32.58
CA PRO A 891 -16.88 -5.01 -32.08
C PRO A 891 -15.96 -5.09 -30.86
N PHE A 892 -14.89 -4.29 -30.83
CA PHE A 892 -13.99 -4.19 -29.68
C PHE A 892 -14.62 -3.38 -28.53
N LEU A 893 -15.11 -2.17 -28.81
CA LEU A 893 -15.64 -1.26 -27.79
C LEU A 893 -16.89 -1.81 -27.11
N ASN A 894 -17.78 -2.52 -27.82
CA ASN A 894 -18.97 -3.12 -27.22
C ASN A 894 -18.64 -4.12 -26.12
N LEU A 895 -17.53 -4.84 -26.27
CA LEU A 895 -17.08 -5.85 -25.31
C LEU A 895 -16.29 -5.22 -24.17
N ARG A 896 -15.47 -4.20 -24.47
CA ARG A 896 -14.58 -3.59 -23.49
C ARG A 896 -15.24 -2.41 -22.79
N VAL A 897 -15.72 -1.39 -23.52
CA VAL A 897 -16.24 -0.11 -22.99
C VAL A 897 -17.53 0.33 -23.70
N PRO A 898 -18.68 -0.33 -23.45
CA PRO A 898 -19.92 -0.09 -24.20
C PRO A 898 -20.48 1.35 -24.05
N ASP A 899 -20.14 2.06 -22.97
CA ASP A 899 -20.54 3.47 -22.77
C ASP A 899 -19.96 4.41 -23.83
N ILE A 900 -18.76 4.11 -24.34
CA ILE A 900 -18.16 4.85 -25.47
C ILE A 900 -18.98 4.58 -26.73
N THR A 901 -19.29 3.31 -27.05
CA THR A 901 -20.14 2.98 -28.21
C THR A 901 -21.49 3.69 -28.12
N ARG A 902 -22.13 3.69 -26.95
CA ARG A 902 -23.39 4.41 -26.73
C ARG A 902 -23.24 5.90 -27.05
N SER A 903 -22.16 6.53 -26.61
CA SER A 903 -21.89 7.95 -26.87
C SER A 903 -21.68 8.24 -28.36
N LEU A 904 -20.93 7.39 -29.06
CA LEU A 904 -20.73 7.48 -30.51
C LEU A 904 -22.03 7.26 -31.31
N LEU A 905 -22.90 6.37 -30.85
CA LEU A 905 -24.26 6.22 -31.41
C LEU A 905 -25.15 7.43 -31.11
N LEU A 906 -25.00 8.08 -29.96
CA LEU A 906 -25.74 9.30 -29.64
C LEU A 906 -25.34 10.46 -30.55
N TYR A 907 -24.08 10.54 -30.98
CA TYR A 907 -23.67 11.46 -32.05
C TYR A 907 -24.53 11.24 -33.30
N ARG A 908 -24.66 10.00 -33.81
CA ARG A 908 -25.53 9.68 -34.95
C ARG A 908 -27.00 9.97 -34.69
N TYR A 909 -27.48 9.69 -33.49
CA TYR A 909 -28.88 9.94 -33.11
C TYR A 909 -29.21 11.43 -33.18
N ARG A 910 -28.33 12.30 -32.67
CA ARG A 910 -28.50 13.77 -32.71
C ARG A 910 -28.56 14.32 -34.14
N ARG A 911 -27.97 13.63 -35.12
CA ARG A 911 -27.98 13.96 -36.56
C ARG A 911 -29.12 13.29 -37.34
N LEU A 912 -29.97 12.48 -36.69
CA LEU A 912 -31.08 11.78 -37.35
C LEU A 912 -32.07 12.71 -38.09
N PRO A 913 -32.41 13.92 -37.61
CA PRO A 913 -33.26 14.84 -38.36
C PRO A 913 -32.67 15.23 -39.73
N GLU A 914 -31.37 15.50 -39.78
CA GLU A 914 -30.66 15.88 -41.01
C GLU A 914 -30.58 14.70 -41.98
N ALA A 915 -30.26 13.50 -41.49
CA ALA A 915 -30.28 12.27 -42.28
C ALA A 915 -31.66 11.98 -42.91
N ARG A 916 -32.75 12.25 -42.17
CA ARG A 916 -34.13 12.14 -42.69
C ARG A 916 -34.44 13.20 -43.75
N TRP A 917 -33.89 14.40 -43.59
CA TRP A 917 -34.04 15.45 -44.59
C TRP A 917 -33.27 15.13 -45.87
N ALA A 918 -32.05 14.60 -45.75
CA ALA A 918 -31.25 14.11 -46.87
C ALA A 918 -31.99 13.00 -47.66
N ALA A 919 -32.57 12.02 -46.97
CA ALA A 919 -33.37 10.95 -47.60
C ALA A 919 -34.53 11.52 -48.44
N ARG A 920 -35.33 12.43 -47.85
CA ARG A 920 -36.44 13.09 -48.54
C ARG A 920 -35.98 13.87 -49.76
N ARG A 921 -34.85 14.58 -49.68
CA ARG A 921 -34.27 15.32 -50.82
C ARG A 921 -33.83 14.42 -51.95
N ALA A 922 -33.38 13.20 -51.63
CA ALA A 922 -33.01 12.20 -52.61
C ALA A 922 -34.22 11.39 -53.15
N GLY A 923 -35.44 11.65 -52.66
CA GLY A 923 -36.66 10.95 -53.07
C GLY A 923 -36.90 9.62 -52.33
N TYR A 924 -36.19 9.38 -51.22
CA TYR A 924 -36.34 8.20 -50.37
C TYR A 924 -37.13 8.50 -49.08
N GLU A 925 -37.67 7.46 -48.46
CA GLU A 925 -38.18 7.49 -47.09
C GLU A 925 -37.09 7.08 -46.07
N GLY A 926 -37.34 7.26 -44.77
CA GLY A 926 -36.41 6.86 -43.72
C GLY A 926 -35.29 7.87 -43.47
N ALA A 927 -34.08 7.38 -43.19
CA ALA A 927 -32.91 8.19 -42.86
C ALA A 927 -31.71 7.79 -43.74
N MET A 928 -31.12 8.77 -44.42
CA MET A 928 -29.94 8.63 -45.25
C MET A 928 -28.81 9.40 -44.58
N TYR A 929 -28.00 8.70 -43.77
CA TYR A 929 -26.84 9.31 -43.13
C TYR A 929 -25.81 9.73 -44.18
N PRO A 930 -25.09 10.84 -43.96
CA PRO A 930 -24.07 11.29 -44.90
C PRO A 930 -22.89 10.31 -44.94
N TRP A 931 -22.22 10.26 -46.08
CA TRP A 931 -20.98 9.52 -46.25
C TRP A 931 -19.86 10.14 -45.41
N GLN A 932 -19.75 11.46 -45.41
CA GLN A 932 -18.88 12.23 -44.51
C GLN A 932 -19.73 13.18 -43.67
N SER A 933 -19.68 13.00 -42.34
CA SER A 933 -20.42 13.80 -41.36
C SER A 933 -19.47 14.65 -40.54
N GLY A 934 -19.83 15.90 -40.28
CA GLY A 934 -19.13 16.75 -39.31
C GLY A 934 -20.08 17.29 -38.23
N SER A 935 -20.14 18.61 -38.08
CA SER A 935 -20.80 19.26 -36.94
C SER A 935 -22.32 19.06 -36.91
N ASP A 936 -23.03 19.25 -38.02
CA ASP A 936 -24.50 19.28 -38.06
C ASP A 936 -25.15 18.02 -38.67
N GLY A 937 -24.35 17.14 -39.29
CA GLY A 937 -24.80 15.90 -39.90
C GLY A 937 -25.22 16.00 -41.36
N ARG A 938 -24.98 17.14 -42.03
CA ARG A 938 -25.15 17.24 -43.48
C ARG A 938 -24.06 16.47 -44.21
N GLU A 939 -24.28 16.22 -45.50
CA GLU A 939 -23.27 15.61 -46.36
C GLU A 939 -22.12 16.59 -46.63
N GLU A 940 -20.92 16.21 -46.20
CA GLU A 940 -19.68 16.95 -46.43
C GLU A 940 -18.84 16.36 -47.58
N ALA A 941 -19.20 15.18 -48.10
CA ALA A 941 -18.56 14.64 -49.29
C ALA A 941 -18.77 15.57 -50.48
N GLN A 942 -17.68 15.89 -51.19
CA GLN A 942 -17.75 16.74 -52.36
C GLN A 942 -18.40 16.00 -53.52
N ARG A 943 -19.31 16.65 -54.24
CA ARG A 943 -19.95 16.09 -55.44
C ARG A 943 -19.03 16.06 -56.66
N LEU A 944 -18.06 16.96 -56.71
CA LEU A 944 -17.09 17.10 -57.79
C LEU A 944 -15.72 17.33 -57.15
N HIS A 945 -14.68 16.72 -57.71
CA HIS A 945 -13.29 17.00 -57.35
C HIS A 945 -12.56 17.57 -58.54
N LEU A 946 -11.69 18.55 -58.29
CA LEU A 946 -10.70 18.98 -59.26
C LEU A 946 -9.61 17.92 -59.32
N ASN A 947 -9.47 17.24 -60.46
CA ASN A 947 -8.37 16.33 -60.68
C ASN A 947 -7.08 17.15 -60.86
N PRO A 948 -6.06 16.98 -59.99
CA PRO A 948 -4.86 17.81 -60.04
C PRO A 948 -3.97 17.52 -61.26
N ILE A 949 -4.14 16.35 -61.90
CA ILE A 949 -3.37 15.96 -63.10
C ILE A 949 -4.02 16.53 -64.36
N SER A 950 -5.35 16.42 -64.49
CA SER A 950 -6.06 16.90 -65.69
C SER A 950 -6.53 18.35 -65.59
N GLY A 951 -6.62 18.91 -64.38
CA GLY A 951 -7.24 20.22 -64.14
C GLY A 951 -8.76 20.24 -64.35
N GLU A 952 -9.40 19.08 -64.50
CA GLU A 952 -10.83 18.99 -64.76
C GLU A 952 -11.64 18.65 -63.50
N TRP A 953 -12.83 19.23 -63.39
CA TRP A 953 -13.82 18.87 -62.39
C TRP A 953 -14.51 17.57 -62.76
N ILE A 954 -14.17 16.48 -62.07
CA ILE A 954 -14.78 15.17 -62.27
C ILE A 954 -15.81 14.89 -61.16
N PRO A 955 -16.94 14.24 -61.48
CA PRO A 955 -17.86 13.74 -60.47
C PRO A 955 -17.14 12.83 -59.48
N ASP A 956 -17.37 13.06 -58.20
CA ASP A 956 -17.03 12.06 -57.20
C ASP A 956 -17.99 10.88 -57.36
N ARG A 957 -17.43 9.70 -57.64
CA ARG A 957 -18.19 8.44 -57.75
C ARG A 957 -17.96 7.54 -56.53
N SER A 958 -17.27 8.04 -55.50
CA SER A 958 -17.09 7.32 -54.24
C SER A 958 -18.41 7.10 -53.49
#